data_AF-A0A2E2A249-F1
#
_entry.id   AF-A0A2E2A249-F1
#
_cell.length_a   1.000
_cell.length_b   1.000
_cell.length_c   1.000
_cell.angle_alpha   90.00
_cell.angle_beta   90.00
_cell.angle_gamma   90.00
#
_symmetry.space_group_name_H-M   'P 1'
#
loop_
_entity.id
_entity.type
_entity.pdbx_description
1 polymer ?
#
loop_
_entity_poly.entity_id
_entity_poly.type
_entity_poly.pdbx_seq_one_letter_code
_entity_poly.pdbx_strand_id
1 'polypeptide(L)'
;MKFISNRIKFLIITLLFSFSFSQDYFDVSIESTGVSQLIIFQESISGLQDGDEIGVFDNQAILNSQDCSNQLGELLVGSDVWSGSQIALSSIGSINNCAFGGFQLPGFVDGNSVIVKVHRSGITYDTNLTFSAGTGTFGDLFMAISDIEVLGADDGGDGQISDGCDLPNNNLYVTSEGSVLYNSSSAIGGFQFDVDGASVSGGSGGDAGSAGFVVSAGGSTILGFSFTGASFGPGCGTMVDLAVSSGEPTGLSGIVMSDPSGSALSFDYYSGGGNEDVLGCTDDSACNFNADANVDDGSCEYALENFDCDGNCIVEVDCSGECGGDAVIDECGECGGDGIADGSCDCDGNVDLGCGCGEPAAEENFDCDGNCIVEVDCSGECGGDAVIDECGQCDGAGASFECWDGDIVCESSECSDEPASNVLVSFGDVDFSNSTVDILMDNSSPVGGFQFSLTGASIISASGGLAAENGFTLSNSPDTVLGFSLTGGSIPSGQGVLTQITVSFEGSEICLSNVIFSSALGEAYDVELGDCFASDVVLGCTDSLACNFNEQATADDGSCTYAEDFGWCDCNENIFDCSGECGGDALVDECGECGGDNSSCSGCTDDDALNYDDEAIIDDGSCEYEDYEGGIVINEINYNPASSFDQSDTDYEFVELYNNYESDVDLSEWNLESSNIDFTFGDFILSQGEYLLLARNSETFEGSIAHGGGSLLNNGDTITLTDDNGQIVDIVVYSDGFQGDDDNWPQGADAEGATLELVNSNLDNSIPESWQASYVIPGGTPGYENSSAPEDVLGCTDDSACNFNADANVDDGSCEYALENFDCDGNCIVEIDCSGECGGDALVDECGECGGDGIADGACDCDGNVDLGCG
;
A
#
# COMPACT_ATOMS: atom_id res chain seq x y z
N MET A 1 -17.08 64.10 -25.67
CA MET A 1 -17.23 65.57 -25.54
C MET A 1 -17.42 65.84 -24.04
N LYS A 2 -16.44 66.50 -23.37
CA LYS A 2 -16.28 66.76 -21.89
C LYS A 2 -16.01 65.52 -21.01
N PHE A 3 -14.92 65.27 -20.28
CA PHE A 3 -13.77 66.01 -19.70
C PHE A 3 -14.04 66.99 -18.52
N ILE A 4 -13.40 66.67 -17.38
CA ILE A 4 -12.98 67.48 -16.20
C ILE A 4 -14.05 67.55 -15.07
N SER A 5 -13.78 67.10 -13.82
CA SER A 5 -12.86 67.77 -12.88
C SER A 5 -12.47 66.99 -11.60
N ASN A 6 -11.16 67.03 -11.30
CA ASN A 6 -10.37 67.05 -10.03
C ASN A 6 -10.62 66.02 -8.93
N ARG A 7 -9.65 65.18 -8.49
CA ARG A 7 -8.25 65.36 -7.97
C ARG A 7 -8.09 66.15 -6.65
N ILE A 8 -7.87 65.41 -5.55
CA ILE A 8 -6.99 65.71 -4.39
C ILE A 8 -6.44 64.33 -3.91
N LYS A 9 -5.24 63.88 -4.34
CA LYS A 9 -3.95 63.83 -3.62
C LYS A 9 -4.01 63.27 -2.18
N PHE A 10 -3.44 62.08 -1.95
CA PHE A 10 -2.12 61.93 -1.30
C PHE A 10 -1.55 60.52 -1.52
N LEU A 11 -0.25 60.47 -1.83
CA LEU A 11 0.57 59.27 -1.85
C LEU A 11 1.13 59.14 -0.43
N ILE A 12 0.79 58.06 0.30
CA ILE A 12 1.51 57.61 1.50
C ILE A 12 1.76 56.11 1.35
N ILE A 13 3.00 55.77 1.64
CA ILE A 13 3.66 54.46 1.66
C ILE A 13 3.00 53.56 2.71
N THR A 14 2.84 52.28 2.35
CA THR A 14 2.95 51.05 3.16
C THR A 14 2.87 51.21 4.69
N LEU A 15 1.82 50.66 5.33
CA LEU A 15 1.84 49.84 6.56
C LEU A 15 0.42 49.63 7.18
N LEU A 16 0.11 48.37 7.51
CA LEU A 16 -0.78 47.86 8.59
C LEU A 16 -2.31 48.02 8.44
N PHE A 17 -3.18 47.07 8.81
CA PHE A 17 -3.08 45.70 9.35
C PHE A 17 -4.45 45.05 9.07
N SER A 18 -4.47 43.81 8.60
CA SER A 18 -5.64 42.93 8.68
C SER A 18 -5.75 42.52 10.16
N PHE A 19 -6.86 42.84 10.82
CA PHE A 19 -7.20 42.16 12.07
C PHE A 19 -7.91 40.87 11.67
N SER A 20 -7.12 39.79 11.54
CA SER A 20 -7.65 38.46 11.82
C SER A 20 -7.66 38.36 13.35
N PHE A 21 -8.83 38.10 13.95
CA PHE A 21 -8.87 37.72 15.36
C PHE A 21 -8.54 36.22 15.40
N SER A 22 -7.25 35.88 15.33
CA SER A 22 -6.77 34.69 16.04
C SER A 22 -6.93 35.04 17.51
N GLN A 23 -7.71 34.27 18.26
CA GLN A 23 -7.73 34.45 19.70
C GLN A 23 -6.45 33.81 20.23
N ASP A 24 -5.43 34.63 20.49
CA ASP A 24 -4.19 34.16 21.14
C ASP A 24 -4.59 33.41 22.43
N TYR A 25 -4.14 32.16 22.58
CA TYR A 25 -4.36 31.36 23.79
C TYR A 25 -3.81 32.10 25.02
N PHE A 26 -2.62 32.69 24.90
CA PHE A 26 -2.05 33.55 25.94
C PHE A 26 -2.42 35.03 25.75
N ASP A 27 -3.63 35.43 26.16
CA ASP A 27 -4.06 36.84 26.18
C ASP A 27 -3.66 37.57 27.48
N VAL A 28 -2.75 38.55 27.36
CA VAL A 28 -2.25 39.36 28.50
C VAL A 28 -3.29 40.40 28.88
N SER A 29 -4.19 40.04 29.80
CA SER A 29 -5.31 40.89 30.25
C SER A 29 -4.94 42.07 31.18
N ILE A 30 -3.66 42.27 31.52
CA ILE A 30 -3.21 43.34 32.42
C ILE A 30 -2.78 44.61 31.67
N GLU A 31 -3.23 45.78 32.14
CA GLU A 31 -2.82 47.06 31.54
C GLU A 31 -1.34 47.37 31.81
N SER A 32 -0.66 47.94 30.81
CA SER A 32 0.73 48.37 30.95
C SER A 32 0.91 49.38 32.08
N THR A 33 1.72 49.03 33.07
CA THR A 33 2.05 49.90 34.21
C THR A 33 3.10 50.96 33.88
N GLY A 34 3.78 50.83 32.72
CA GLY A 34 4.97 51.60 32.36
C GLY A 34 6.28 51.08 32.95
N VAL A 35 6.23 50.00 33.74
CA VAL A 35 7.39 49.17 34.11
C VAL A 35 7.34 47.92 33.24
N SER A 36 8.43 47.64 32.52
CA SER A 36 8.54 46.42 31.72
C SER A 36 9.96 45.90 31.71
N GLN A 37 10.09 44.60 31.43
CA GLN A 37 11.36 43.94 31.22
C GLN A 37 11.33 43.23 29.87
N LEU A 38 12.42 43.37 29.10
CA LEU A 38 12.57 42.68 27.84
C LEU A 38 13.24 41.32 28.06
N ILE A 39 12.65 40.28 27.49
CA ILE A 39 13.18 38.91 27.46
C ILE A 39 13.42 38.54 26.00
N ILE A 40 14.65 38.19 25.68
CA ILE A 40 15.06 37.87 24.30
C ILE A 40 15.09 36.35 24.14
N PHE A 41 14.33 35.82 23.18
CA PHE A 41 14.35 34.43 22.75
C PHE A 41 15.24 34.32 21.52
N GLN A 42 16.32 33.54 21.59
CA GLN A 42 17.29 33.44 20.49
C GLN A 42 16.80 32.53 19.37
N GLU A 43 17.24 32.79 18.14
CA GLU A 43 16.93 31.98 16.95
C GLU A 43 17.43 30.51 17.02
N SER A 44 18.19 30.15 18.06
CA SER A 44 18.77 28.82 18.26
C SER A 44 17.94 27.89 19.14
N ILE A 45 16.73 28.30 19.54
CA ILE A 45 15.86 27.48 20.41
C ILE A 45 15.35 26.28 19.60
N SER A 46 15.68 25.07 20.06
CA SER A 46 15.33 23.84 19.35
C SER A 46 14.01 23.21 19.78
N GLY A 47 13.48 23.54 20.97
CA GLY A 47 12.23 22.96 21.46
C GLY A 47 10.95 23.66 20.98
N LEU A 48 11.05 24.75 20.23
CA LEU A 48 9.91 25.49 19.70
C LEU A 48 9.73 25.25 18.19
N GLN A 49 8.48 25.11 17.76
CA GLN A 49 8.05 24.96 16.38
C GLN A 49 7.36 26.24 15.88
N ASP A 50 7.38 26.47 14.57
CA ASP A 50 6.71 27.63 13.98
C ASP A 50 5.21 27.57 14.25
N GLY A 51 4.67 28.63 14.86
CA GLY A 51 3.27 28.69 15.31
C GLY A 51 3.07 28.48 16.81
N ASP A 52 4.08 28.04 17.57
CA ASP A 52 3.98 27.87 19.02
C ASP A 52 3.71 29.21 19.73
N GLU A 53 2.70 29.25 20.61
CA GLU A 53 2.46 30.42 21.45
C GLU A 53 3.27 30.35 22.75
N ILE A 54 3.98 31.44 23.07
CA ILE A 54 4.84 31.53 24.25
C ILE A 54 4.17 32.43 25.29
N GLY A 55 3.88 31.88 26.47
CA GLY A 55 3.37 32.63 27.62
C GLY A 55 4.43 32.80 28.71
N VAL A 56 4.68 34.03 29.15
CA VAL A 56 5.61 34.35 30.26
C VAL A 56 4.83 34.65 31.53
N PHE A 57 5.12 33.88 32.58
CA PHE A 57 4.43 33.91 33.86
C PHE A 57 5.35 34.29 35.03
N ASP A 58 4.74 34.88 36.06
CA ASP A 58 5.33 35.04 37.39
C ASP A 58 4.38 34.40 38.43
N ASN A 59 4.83 33.36 39.16
CA ASN A 59 3.98 32.63 40.12
C ASN A 59 3.69 33.42 41.40
N GLN A 60 4.44 34.48 41.69
CA GLN A 60 4.26 35.37 42.83
C GLN A 60 4.07 36.83 42.37
N ALA A 61 3.35 37.02 41.26
CA ALA A 61 3.00 38.34 40.75
C ALA A 61 1.96 39.04 41.63
N ILE A 62 1.88 40.38 41.56
CA ILE A 62 0.77 41.12 42.19
C ILE A 62 -0.45 40.99 41.29
N LEU A 63 -1.56 40.46 41.81
CA LEU A 63 -2.79 40.20 41.04
C LEU A 63 -3.80 41.34 41.10
N ASN A 64 -3.75 42.16 42.15
CA ASN A 64 -4.80 43.14 42.45
C ASN A 64 -4.36 44.59 42.26
N SER A 65 -5.34 45.45 41.95
CA SER A 65 -5.12 46.88 41.72
C SER A 65 -5.80 47.74 42.78
N GLN A 66 -5.22 48.92 43.07
CA GLN A 66 -5.84 50.01 43.85
C GLN A 66 -6.17 49.75 45.33
N ASP A 67 -5.92 48.55 45.87
CA ASP A 67 -5.82 48.30 47.31
C ASP A 67 -4.35 48.03 47.71
N CYS A 68 -4.03 47.93 49.00
CA CYS A 68 -2.66 47.63 49.47
C CYS A 68 -2.60 46.30 50.22
N SER A 69 -3.53 45.39 49.93
CA SER A 69 -3.48 44.00 50.37
C SER A 69 -2.76 43.21 49.30
N ASN A 70 -1.44 43.04 49.40
CA ASN A 70 -0.67 42.25 48.41
C ASN A 70 -1.34 40.86 48.20
N GLN A 71 -2.04 40.67 47.08
CA GLN A 71 -2.51 39.37 46.64
C GLN A 71 -1.50 38.85 45.62
N LEU A 72 -0.76 37.82 46.01
CA LEU A 72 0.27 37.20 45.17
C LEU A 72 -0.25 35.91 44.58
N GLY A 73 0.08 35.65 43.31
CA GLY A 73 -0.22 34.39 42.63
C GLY A 73 0.29 34.38 41.20
N GLU A 74 -0.04 33.33 40.45
CA GLU A 74 0.37 33.18 39.06
C GLU A 74 -0.34 34.19 38.16
N LEU A 75 0.45 34.90 37.36
CA LEU A 75 -0.04 35.89 36.41
C LEU A 75 0.75 35.80 35.11
N LEU A 76 0.03 35.77 33.99
CA LEU A 76 0.60 35.97 32.66
C LEU A 76 1.00 37.45 32.52
N VAL A 77 2.28 37.71 32.29
CA VAL A 77 2.85 39.06 32.25
C VAL A 77 3.37 39.45 30.88
N GLY A 78 3.42 38.51 29.93
CA GLY A 78 3.72 38.78 28.53
C GLY A 78 3.52 37.51 27.69
N SER A 79 3.22 37.67 26.41
CA SER A 79 3.08 36.58 25.45
C SER A 79 3.56 37.02 24.06
N ASP A 80 3.90 36.05 23.21
CA ASP A 80 4.22 36.27 21.79
C ASP A 80 4.15 34.92 21.04
N VAL A 81 4.16 34.92 19.70
CA VAL A 81 4.09 33.71 18.86
C VAL A 81 5.43 33.42 18.20
N TRP A 82 5.92 32.19 18.31
CA TRP A 82 7.17 31.74 17.69
C TRP A 82 7.03 31.60 16.17
N SER A 83 7.93 32.24 15.42
CA SER A 83 7.95 32.21 13.95
C SER A 83 9.31 31.78 13.38
N GLY A 84 10.04 30.93 14.13
CA GLY A 84 11.35 30.42 13.70
C GLY A 84 12.48 31.45 13.71
N SER A 85 12.25 32.61 14.33
CA SER A 85 13.17 33.75 14.36
C SER A 85 13.25 34.35 15.76
N GLN A 86 14.35 35.04 16.07
CA GLN A 86 14.53 35.68 17.39
C GLN A 86 13.38 36.66 17.74
N ILE A 87 12.82 36.48 18.94
CA ILE A 87 11.74 37.31 19.49
C ILE A 87 12.25 38.12 20.68
N ALA A 88 11.69 39.33 20.85
CA ALA A 88 11.97 40.21 21.97
C ALA A 88 10.67 40.58 22.69
N LEU A 89 10.30 39.75 23.66
CA LEU A 89 9.04 39.82 24.39
C LEU A 89 9.15 40.80 25.57
N SER A 90 8.18 41.71 25.69
CA SER A 90 8.14 42.71 26.77
C SER A 90 7.15 42.30 27.87
N SER A 91 7.65 41.81 28.99
CA SER A 91 6.83 41.48 30.17
C SER A 91 6.44 42.74 30.96
N ILE A 92 5.24 42.77 31.54
CA ILE A 92 4.69 43.91 32.30
C ILE A 92 4.98 43.74 33.81
N GLY A 93 5.69 44.70 34.37
CA GLY A 93 6.07 44.71 35.78
C GLY A 93 5.04 45.39 36.67
N SER A 94 4.98 44.99 37.94
CA SER A 94 4.11 45.63 38.92
C SER A 94 4.63 46.99 39.39
N ILE A 95 3.71 47.84 39.86
CA ILE A 95 4.06 49.07 40.59
C ILE A 95 3.45 48.97 41.98
N ASN A 96 4.28 49.03 43.03
CA ASN A 96 3.81 49.08 44.41
C ASN A 96 4.23 50.39 45.10
N ASN A 97 3.33 51.39 45.13
CA ASN A 97 3.56 52.68 45.79
C ASN A 97 2.89 52.77 47.19
N CYS A 98 2.45 51.65 47.76
CA CYS A 98 1.70 51.62 49.02
C CYS A 98 2.50 52.20 50.21
N ALA A 99 3.83 52.06 50.21
CA ALA A 99 4.71 52.62 51.24
C ALA A 99 4.69 54.17 51.30
N PHE A 100 4.23 54.84 50.24
CA PHE A 100 4.13 56.30 50.15
C PHE A 100 2.67 56.81 50.19
N GLY A 101 1.71 55.93 50.53
CA GLY A 101 0.27 56.25 50.52
C GLY A 101 -0.35 56.30 49.12
N GLY A 102 0.29 55.66 48.13
CA GLY A 102 -0.20 55.51 46.76
C GLY A 102 -1.01 54.23 46.54
N PHE A 103 -1.19 53.87 45.27
CA PHE A 103 -1.89 52.66 44.82
C PHE A 103 -0.89 51.60 44.30
N GLN A 104 -1.35 50.37 44.15
CA GLN A 104 -0.61 49.30 43.47
C GLN A 104 -1.28 48.90 42.14
N LEU A 105 -0.47 48.41 41.20
CA LEU A 105 -0.90 47.86 39.91
C LEU A 105 -0.31 46.46 39.70
N PRO A 106 -1.06 45.55 39.04
CA PRO A 106 -0.65 44.17 38.82
C PRO A 106 0.51 44.05 37.82
N GLY A 107 1.25 42.94 37.91
CA GLY A 107 2.40 42.63 37.05
C GLY A 107 3.49 41.84 37.80
N PHE A 108 4.59 41.51 37.11
CA PHE A 108 5.69 40.74 37.73
C PHE A 108 6.37 41.52 38.87
N VAL A 109 7.02 40.82 39.79
CA VAL A 109 7.80 41.42 40.88
C VAL A 109 9.29 41.13 40.69
N ASP A 110 10.12 42.19 40.73
CA ASP A 110 11.58 42.06 40.68
C ASP A 110 12.10 41.05 41.73
N GLY A 111 12.90 40.09 41.28
CA GLY A 111 13.50 39.02 42.08
C GLY A 111 12.75 37.68 41.98
N ASN A 112 11.56 37.63 41.40
CA ASN A 112 10.86 36.37 41.11
C ASN A 112 11.45 35.67 39.88
N SER A 113 11.32 34.35 39.82
CA SER A 113 11.75 33.55 38.67
C SER A 113 10.83 33.76 37.47
N VAL A 114 11.44 33.83 36.28
CA VAL A 114 10.72 33.81 35.00
C VAL A 114 10.29 32.38 34.71
N ILE A 115 8.99 32.19 34.45
CA ILE A 115 8.41 30.92 34.01
C ILE A 115 7.90 31.13 32.59
N VAL A 116 8.15 30.17 31.71
CA VAL A 116 7.62 30.18 30.34
C VAL A 116 6.82 28.90 30.16
N LYS A 117 5.64 29.03 29.55
CA LYS A 117 4.82 27.90 29.09
C LYS A 117 4.62 28.05 27.59
N VAL A 118 4.53 26.92 26.90
CA VAL A 118 4.35 26.87 25.44
C VAL A 118 3.00 26.23 25.16
N HIS A 119 2.21 26.83 24.28
CA HIS A 119 0.96 26.26 23.82
C HIS A 119 1.11 25.86 22.35
N ARG A 120 0.83 24.58 22.06
CA ARG A 120 0.93 23.96 20.73
C ARG A 120 -0.30 23.08 20.54
N SER A 121 -1.01 23.27 19.43
CA SER A 121 -2.14 22.43 19.01
C SER A 121 -3.18 22.16 20.11
N GLY A 122 -3.56 23.18 20.89
CA GLY A 122 -4.58 23.06 21.94
C GLY A 122 -4.08 22.60 23.31
N ILE A 123 -2.79 22.22 23.44
CA ILE A 123 -2.19 21.73 24.69
C ILE A 123 -1.14 22.71 25.19
N THR A 124 -1.11 22.96 26.51
CA THR A 124 -0.10 23.80 27.17
C THR A 124 0.92 22.97 27.91
N TYR A 125 2.19 23.15 27.54
CA TYR A 125 3.34 22.46 28.08
C TYR A 125 4.13 23.36 29.02
N ASP A 126 4.60 22.78 30.13
CA ASP A 126 5.60 23.41 30.99
C ASP A 126 6.99 23.31 30.34
N THR A 127 7.90 24.24 30.68
CA THR A 127 9.22 24.28 30.03
C THR A 127 10.38 24.42 31.01
N ASN A 128 11.53 23.85 30.61
CA ASN A 128 12.84 24.12 31.21
C ASN A 128 13.60 25.14 30.37
N LEU A 129 14.13 26.17 31.02
CA LEU A 129 14.77 27.31 30.34
C LEU A 129 16.29 27.30 30.48
N THR A 130 16.98 27.43 29.35
CA THR A 130 18.43 27.65 29.31
C THR A 130 18.73 29.10 28.94
N PHE A 131 19.43 29.82 29.82
CA PHE A 131 19.76 31.23 29.64
C PHE A 131 21.19 31.43 29.11
N SER A 132 21.35 32.20 28.04
CA SER A 132 22.67 32.67 27.57
C SER A 132 23.11 33.98 28.23
N ALA A 133 22.16 34.75 28.77
CA ALA A 133 22.42 35.94 29.58
C ALA A 133 21.28 36.18 30.58
N GLY A 134 21.63 36.64 31.79
CA GLY A 134 20.69 36.80 32.90
C GLY A 134 20.73 35.61 33.87
N THR A 135 19.97 35.72 34.95
CA THR A 135 19.85 34.74 36.03
C THR A 135 18.52 33.99 36.02
N GLY A 136 17.64 34.29 35.06
CA GLY A 136 16.29 33.77 34.99
C GLY A 136 15.35 34.38 36.03
N THR A 137 15.66 35.57 36.54
CA THR A 137 14.79 36.31 37.47
C THR A 137 14.41 37.69 36.93
N PHE A 138 13.20 38.12 37.21
CA PHE A 138 12.74 39.46 36.87
C PHE A 138 13.57 40.52 37.60
N GLY A 139 13.89 41.64 36.94
CA GLY A 139 14.77 42.70 37.44
C GLY A 139 16.23 42.61 36.99
N ASP A 140 16.60 41.58 36.20
CA ASP A 140 17.91 41.50 35.56
C ASP A 140 18.13 42.61 34.51
N LEU A 141 19.37 43.10 34.42
CA LEU A 141 19.72 44.19 33.49
C LEU A 141 19.61 43.77 32.01
N PHE A 142 19.85 42.50 31.72
CA PHE A 142 19.74 41.87 30.40
C PHE A 142 19.34 40.40 30.60
N MET A 143 18.38 39.91 29.80
CA MET A 143 17.91 38.53 29.83
C MET A 143 17.78 37.97 28.42
N ALA A 144 18.42 36.84 28.16
CA ALA A 144 18.34 36.12 26.89
C ALA A 144 18.27 34.60 27.12
N ILE A 145 17.23 33.99 26.58
CA ILE A 145 16.99 32.54 26.56
C ILE A 145 17.63 32.00 25.28
N SER A 146 18.53 31.03 25.42
CA SER A 146 19.21 30.37 24.30
C SER A 146 18.55 29.08 23.85
N ASP A 147 17.83 28.41 24.75
CA ASP A 147 17.12 27.19 24.46
C ASP A 147 15.96 26.97 25.43
N ILE A 148 14.94 26.26 24.97
CA ILE A 148 13.72 25.89 25.71
C ILE A 148 13.50 24.40 25.48
N GLU A 149 13.44 23.65 26.57
CA GLU A 149 13.05 22.25 26.57
C GLU A 149 11.57 22.19 26.97
N VAL A 150 10.72 21.71 26.06
CA VAL A 150 9.28 21.59 26.29
C VAL A 150 9.03 20.23 26.94
N LEU A 151 8.47 20.23 28.14
CA LEU A 151 8.27 19.03 28.93
C LEU A 151 6.96 18.36 28.51
N GLY A 152 7.03 17.09 28.11
CA GLY A 152 5.88 16.31 27.65
C GLY A 152 5.47 16.55 26.19
N ALA A 153 6.35 17.09 25.33
CA ALA A 153 6.07 17.32 23.91
C ALA A 153 6.50 16.17 22.98
N ASP A 154 7.01 15.06 23.53
CA ASP A 154 7.28 13.82 22.79
C ASP A 154 6.16 12.81 23.07
N ASP A 155 4.91 13.21 22.84
CA ASP A 155 3.74 12.33 22.88
C ASP A 155 3.51 11.69 21.50
N GLY A 156 4.54 11.03 20.98
CA GLY A 156 4.33 9.99 19.97
C GLY A 156 3.58 8.83 20.64
N GLY A 157 2.34 8.58 20.22
CA GLY A 157 1.50 7.51 20.75
C GLY A 157 2.06 6.11 20.46
N ASP A 158 3.04 5.65 21.24
CA ASP A 158 3.59 4.29 21.13
C ASP A 158 3.63 3.50 22.46
N GLY A 159 3.15 4.09 23.57
CA GLY A 159 3.07 3.39 24.86
C GLY A 159 4.42 3.01 25.47
N GLN A 160 5.55 3.58 25.01
CA GLN A 160 6.85 3.32 25.63
C GLN A 160 7.14 4.24 26.81
N ILE A 161 7.49 3.64 27.95
CA ILE A 161 7.99 4.36 29.13
C ILE A 161 9.44 4.78 28.86
N SER A 162 9.63 6.07 28.56
CA SER A 162 10.93 6.65 28.17
C SER A 162 11.60 7.37 29.35
N ASP A 163 10.82 7.99 30.24
CA ASP A 163 11.29 8.58 31.50
C ASP A 163 10.32 8.30 32.66
N GLY A 164 10.77 8.53 33.90
CA GLY A 164 9.98 8.33 35.10
C GLY A 164 8.76 9.23 35.19
N CYS A 165 8.68 10.30 34.40
CA CYS A 165 7.51 11.18 34.35
C CYS A 165 6.33 10.58 33.61
N ASP A 166 6.57 9.58 32.77
CA ASP A 166 5.56 8.81 32.04
C ASP A 166 4.83 7.81 32.96
N LEU A 167 5.35 7.60 34.18
CA LEU A 167 4.78 6.67 35.14
C LEU A 167 3.61 7.30 35.91
N PRO A 168 2.53 6.55 36.19
CA PRO A 168 1.50 7.00 37.12
C PRO A 168 2.10 7.30 38.50
N ASN A 169 1.53 8.27 39.21
CA ASN A 169 2.03 8.70 40.51
C ASN A 169 2.20 7.52 41.49
N ASN A 170 3.33 7.50 42.19
CA ASN A 170 3.79 6.43 43.08
C ASN A 170 4.03 5.08 42.39
N ASN A 171 4.53 5.09 41.15
CA ASN A 171 4.96 3.87 40.46
C ASN A 171 6.46 3.87 40.20
N LEU A 172 7.01 2.66 40.05
CA LEU A 172 8.38 2.40 39.63
C LEU A 172 8.39 1.57 38.35
N TYR A 173 9.39 1.79 37.50
CA TYR A 173 9.68 0.97 36.33
C TYR A 173 11.18 0.70 36.22
N VAL A 174 11.57 -0.43 35.63
CA VAL A 174 12.98 -0.75 35.40
C VAL A 174 13.20 -0.98 33.91
N THR A 175 14.16 -0.25 33.34
CA THR A 175 14.56 -0.43 31.94
C THR A 175 15.37 -1.72 31.78
N SER A 176 15.40 -2.26 30.56
CA SER A 176 16.26 -3.41 30.21
C SER A 176 17.75 -3.11 30.47
N GLU A 177 18.17 -1.84 30.39
CA GLU A 177 19.53 -1.39 30.70
C GLU A 177 19.83 -1.29 32.22
N GLY A 178 18.80 -1.44 33.06
CA GLY A 178 18.94 -1.46 34.53
C GLY A 178 18.78 -0.11 35.21
N SER A 179 18.23 0.91 34.54
CA SER A 179 17.84 2.18 35.19
C SER A 179 16.46 2.05 35.82
N VAL A 180 16.32 2.44 37.08
CA VAL A 180 15.03 2.43 37.79
C VAL A 180 14.43 3.83 37.73
N LEU A 181 13.28 3.94 37.08
CA LEU A 181 12.49 5.16 36.92
C LEU A 181 11.42 5.24 38.02
N TYR A 182 11.05 6.46 38.42
CA TYR A 182 10.04 6.69 39.43
C TYR A 182 9.20 7.94 39.15
N ASN A 183 7.94 7.91 39.60
CA ASN A 183 7.12 9.10 39.80
C ASN A 183 6.60 9.12 41.23
N SER A 184 6.80 10.22 41.95
CA SER A 184 6.37 10.36 43.34
C SER A 184 5.84 11.74 43.68
N SER A 185 4.61 11.78 44.17
CA SER A 185 4.01 12.98 44.79
C SER A 185 4.55 13.30 46.19
N SER A 186 5.39 12.43 46.78
CA SER A 186 5.97 12.61 48.11
C SER A 186 7.49 12.46 48.11
N ALA A 187 8.18 13.15 49.03
CA ALA A 187 9.63 12.97 49.18
C ALA A 187 9.96 11.55 49.68
N ILE A 188 11.01 10.94 49.14
CA ILE A 188 11.46 9.59 49.47
C ILE A 188 12.68 9.66 50.39
N GLY A 189 12.59 9.04 51.56
CA GLY A 189 13.64 8.97 52.59
C GLY A 189 14.40 7.64 52.64
N GLY A 190 13.88 6.60 52.00
CA GLY A 190 14.50 5.27 51.93
C GLY A 190 13.71 4.34 51.04
N PHE A 191 14.39 3.41 50.39
CA PHE A 191 13.79 2.44 49.47
C PHE A 191 14.44 1.06 49.55
N GLN A 192 13.66 0.03 49.28
CA GLN A 192 14.09 -1.34 49.06
C GLN A 192 13.21 -1.98 47.99
N PHE A 193 13.79 -2.76 47.09
CA PHE A 193 13.06 -3.60 46.15
C PHE A 193 13.95 -4.77 45.70
N ASP A 194 13.33 -5.83 45.23
CA ASP A 194 13.96 -6.96 44.57
C ASP A 194 13.88 -6.76 43.06
N VAL A 195 14.99 -6.99 42.36
CA VAL A 195 15.06 -6.95 40.90
C VAL A 195 14.81 -8.34 40.36
N ASP A 196 13.72 -8.50 39.62
CA ASP A 196 13.34 -9.77 38.99
C ASP A 196 14.13 -9.96 37.68
N GLY A 197 14.45 -11.21 37.33
CA GLY A 197 15.15 -11.55 36.08
C GLY A 197 16.68 -11.32 36.09
N ALA A 198 17.19 -10.44 36.96
CA ALA A 198 18.60 -10.07 37.04
C ALA A 198 19.22 -10.18 38.45
N SER A 199 20.54 -10.41 38.50
CA SER A 199 21.35 -10.29 39.72
C SER A 199 22.15 -9.00 39.69
N VAL A 200 22.04 -8.21 40.75
CA VAL A 200 22.62 -6.86 40.87
C VAL A 200 23.80 -6.84 41.83
N SER A 201 24.87 -6.15 41.45
CA SER A 201 26.11 -6.04 42.23
C SER A 201 26.23 -4.71 42.99
N GLY A 202 25.39 -3.73 42.66
CA GLY A 202 25.31 -2.42 43.28
C GLY A 202 24.30 -1.53 42.55
N GLY A 203 24.16 -0.28 43.00
CA GLY A 203 23.46 0.77 42.28
C GLY A 203 24.11 2.12 42.58
N SER A 204 24.13 3.02 41.61
CA SER A 204 24.70 4.37 41.74
C SER A 204 24.10 5.29 40.69
N GLY A 205 24.18 6.61 40.89
CA GLY A 205 23.54 7.55 39.95
C GLY A 205 22.09 7.86 40.32
N GLY A 206 21.38 8.49 39.39
CA GLY A 206 20.03 9.02 39.61
C GLY A 206 19.90 10.05 40.74
N ASP A 207 18.65 10.34 41.09
CA ASP A 207 18.28 11.27 42.16
C ASP A 207 18.72 10.78 43.55
N ALA A 208 18.71 9.46 43.77
CA ALA A 208 19.23 8.89 45.00
C ALA A 208 20.73 9.17 45.16
N GLY A 209 21.51 8.98 44.08
CA GLY A 209 22.95 9.27 44.05
C GLY A 209 23.24 10.75 44.27
N SER A 210 22.50 11.64 43.59
CA SER A 210 22.62 13.10 43.71
C SER A 210 22.27 13.61 45.11
N ALA A 211 21.27 13.00 45.76
CA ALA A 211 20.90 13.29 47.15
C ALA A 211 21.86 12.66 48.19
N GLY A 212 22.85 11.87 47.74
CA GLY A 212 23.88 11.27 48.59
C GLY A 212 23.43 10.02 49.33
N PHE A 213 22.50 9.26 48.78
CA PHE A 213 22.10 7.96 49.32
C PHE A 213 23.23 6.94 49.16
N VAL A 214 23.30 6.02 50.11
CA VAL A 214 24.11 4.82 49.99
C VAL A 214 23.20 3.70 49.51
N VAL A 215 23.48 3.20 48.30
CA VAL A 215 22.76 2.09 47.69
C VAL A 215 23.62 0.83 47.79
N SER A 216 23.06 -0.23 48.37
CA SER A 216 23.71 -1.51 48.54
C SER A 216 22.89 -2.61 47.89
N ALA A 217 23.55 -3.49 47.12
CA ALA A 217 22.95 -4.68 46.55
C ALA A 217 23.29 -5.93 47.37
N GLY A 218 22.33 -6.84 47.50
CA GLY A 218 22.43 -8.09 48.25
C GLY A 218 21.98 -9.32 47.45
N GLY A 219 22.42 -9.46 46.19
CA GLY A 219 21.93 -10.49 45.27
C GLY A 219 20.95 -9.88 44.27
N SER A 220 19.64 -10.11 44.44
CA SER A 220 18.58 -9.44 43.70
C SER A 220 18.01 -8.22 44.44
N THR A 221 18.20 -8.12 45.76
CA THR A 221 17.66 -7.02 46.57
C THR A 221 18.55 -5.79 46.52
N ILE A 222 17.93 -4.63 46.27
CA ILE A 222 18.52 -3.30 46.38
C ILE A 222 17.97 -2.61 47.62
N LEU A 223 18.85 -1.95 48.37
CA LEU A 223 18.50 -1.15 49.53
C LEU A 223 19.22 0.20 49.46
N GLY A 224 18.45 1.28 49.42
CA GLY A 224 18.93 2.65 49.38
C GLY A 224 18.50 3.44 50.62
N PHE A 225 19.47 4.06 51.31
CA PHE A 225 19.19 4.90 52.47
C PHE A 225 20.23 6.02 52.64
N SER A 226 19.86 7.09 53.34
CA SER A 226 20.75 8.21 53.65
C SER A 226 21.20 8.21 55.11
N PHE A 227 22.51 8.33 55.37
CA PHE A 227 23.07 8.51 56.72
C PHE A 227 22.93 9.94 57.25
N THR A 228 22.64 10.90 56.38
CA THR A 228 22.51 12.32 56.72
C THR A 228 21.05 12.76 56.91
N GLY A 229 20.10 11.87 56.59
CA GLY A 229 18.66 12.19 56.56
C GLY A 229 18.23 12.98 55.32
N ALA A 230 19.01 12.90 54.24
CA ALA A 230 18.62 13.48 52.96
C ALA A 230 17.46 12.70 52.33
N SER A 231 16.66 13.39 51.52
CA SER A 231 15.55 12.83 50.73
C SER A 231 15.59 13.40 49.31
N PHE A 232 14.99 12.69 48.36
CA PHE A 232 14.80 13.14 46.98
C PHE A 232 13.31 13.06 46.59
N GLY A 233 12.92 13.74 45.52
CA GLY A 233 11.50 14.04 45.24
C GLY A 233 10.88 15.08 46.22
N PRO A 234 9.57 15.38 46.10
CA PRO A 234 8.61 14.87 45.11
C PRO A 234 8.96 15.29 43.68
N GLY A 235 8.58 14.47 42.72
CA GLY A 235 8.95 14.59 41.32
C GLY A 235 9.07 13.22 40.66
N CYS A 236 9.49 13.25 39.40
CA CYS A 236 9.69 12.08 38.56
C CYS A 236 11.09 12.11 37.93
N GLY A 237 11.58 10.94 37.51
CA GLY A 237 12.86 10.80 36.83
C GLY A 237 13.55 9.47 37.13
N THR A 238 14.88 9.42 36.97
CA THR A 238 15.67 8.23 37.29
C THR A 238 16.05 8.18 38.77
N MET A 239 15.55 7.16 39.48
CA MET A 239 15.83 6.95 40.91
C MET A 239 17.28 6.52 41.14
N VAL A 240 17.71 5.46 40.44
CA VAL A 240 19.05 4.86 40.59
C VAL A 240 19.37 3.98 39.37
N ASP A 241 20.63 3.99 38.92
CA ASP A 241 21.11 3.05 37.90
C ASP A 241 21.71 1.81 38.55
N LEU A 242 21.27 0.63 38.14
CA LEU A 242 21.67 -0.65 38.71
C LEU A 242 22.90 -1.20 37.99
N ALA A 243 23.88 -1.66 38.77
CA ALA A 243 25.03 -2.39 38.24
C ALA A 243 24.69 -3.88 38.12
N VAL A 244 24.05 -4.25 37.01
CA VAL A 244 23.65 -5.63 36.71
C VAL A 244 24.88 -6.51 36.47
N SER A 245 24.92 -7.68 37.12
CA SER A 245 26.05 -8.61 37.07
C SER A 245 25.79 -9.87 36.24
N SER A 246 24.52 -10.26 36.09
CA SER A 246 24.06 -11.34 35.19
C SER A 246 22.52 -11.36 35.10
N GLY A 247 21.96 -11.63 33.93
CA GLY A 247 20.51 -11.64 33.67
C GLY A 247 20.00 -10.26 33.23
N GLU A 248 18.77 -10.21 32.73
CA GLU A 248 18.10 -8.97 32.27
C GLU A 248 17.00 -8.59 33.27
N PRO A 249 16.93 -7.34 33.73
CA PRO A 249 15.85 -6.89 34.61
C PRO A 249 14.50 -6.98 33.89
N THR A 250 13.55 -7.73 34.45
CA THR A 250 12.20 -7.90 33.86
C THR A 250 11.09 -7.31 34.73
N GLY A 251 11.42 -6.86 35.94
CA GLY A 251 10.44 -6.33 36.88
C GLY A 251 11.04 -5.98 38.24
N LEU A 252 10.26 -5.29 39.06
CA LEU A 252 10.59 -5.02 40.46
C LEU A 252 9.53 -5.66 41.37
N SER A 253 9.98 -6.45 42.33
CA SER A 253 9.12 -7.04 43.36
C SER A 253 9.59 -6.64 44.75
N GLY A 254 8.81 -6.96 45.80
CA GLY A 254 9.21 -6.68 47.19
C GLY A 254 9.44 -5.19 47.49
N ILE A 255 8.76 -4.29 46.77
CA ILE A 255 8.93 -2.84 46.88
C ILE A 255 8.51 -2.35 48.28
N VAL A 256 9.41 -1.62 48.93
CA VAL A 256 9.22 -0.97 50.23
C VAL A 256 9.81 0.43 50.15
N MET A 257 8.95 1.44 50.21
CA MET A 257 9.32 2.85 50.15
C MET A 257 8.97 3.54 51.46
N SER A 258 9.74 4.57 51.83
CA SER A 258 9.46 5.36 53.02
C SER A 258 9.69 6.85 52.81
N ASP A 259 8.93 7.67 53.54
CA ASP A 259 9.14 9.11 53.61
C ASP A 259 10.38 9.46 54.46
N PRO A 260 10.82 10.73 54.52
CA PRO A 260 11.98 11.14 55.31
C PRO A 260 11.81 10.97 56.83
N SER A 261 10.58 10.75 57.30
CA SER A 261 10.24 10.48 58.70
C SER A 261 10.18 8.98 59.02
N GLY A 262 10.33 8.10 58.02
CA GLY A 262 10.26 6.64 58.14
C GLY A 262 8.84 6.06 58.05
N SER A 263 7.84 6.83 57.61
CA SER A 263 6.50 6.32 57.32
C SER A 263 6.51 5.58 55.98
N ALA A 264 5.79 4.46 55.88
CA ALA A 264 5.71 3.72 54.62
C ALA A 264 4.97 4.52 53.54
N LEU A 265 5.55 4.59 52.34
CA LEU A 265 4.93 5.09 51.12
C LEU A 265 4.45 3.88 50.30
N SER A 266 3.25 3.96 49.73
CA SER A 266 2.72 2.91 48.85
C SER A 266 3.26 3.15 47.45
N PHE A 267 3.97 2.17 46.91
CA PHE A 267 4.46 2.19 45.53
C PHE A 267 4.18 0.86 44.88
N ASP A 268 3.79 0.92 43.62
CA ASP A 268 3.52 -0.24 42.77
C ASP A 268 4.54 -0.29 41.61
N TYR A 269 4.73 -1.49 41.03
CA TYR A 269 5.52 -1.64 39.82
C TYR A 269 4.60 -1.44 38.61
N TYR A 270 4.95 -0.49 37.74
CA TYR A 270 4.28 -0.29 36.48
C TYR A 270 4.82 -1.32 35.48
N SER A 271 3.96 -2.17 34.92
CA SER A 271 4.40 -3.25 34.01
C SER A 271 4.38 -2.86 32.52
N GLY A 272 4.12 -1.59 32.18
CA GLY A 272 3.66 -1.23 30.83
C GLY A 272 2.21 -1.66 30.65
N GLY A 273 1.38 -0.79 30.10
CA GLY A 273 -0.03 -1.09 29.82
C GLY A 273 -0.15 -2.35 28.96
N GLY A 274 -1.00 -3.27 29.39
CA GLY A 274 -1.18 -4.57 28.73
C GLY A 274 -2.34 -5.32 29.36
N ASN A 275 -3.48 -4.64 29.48
CA ASN A 275 -4.79 -5.24 29.31
C ASN A 275 -5.79 -4.09 29.12
N GLU A 276 -5.67 -3.40 27.99
CA GLU A 276 -6.91 -2.90 27.39
C GLU A 276 -7.73 -4.14 27.04
N ASP A 277 -9.01 -4.15 27.39
CA ASP A 277 -9.91 -5.17 26.87
C ASP A 277 -9.99 -4.89 25.37
N VAL A 278 -9.12 -5.53 24.58
CA VAL A 278 -9.18 -5.51 23.13
C VAL A 278 -10.38 -6.38 22.80
N LEU A 279 -11.49 -5.69 22.55
CA LEU A 279 -12.77 -6.28 22.18
C LEU A 279 -12.65 -6.79 20.74
N GLY A 280 -13.00 -8.05 20.55
CA GLY A 280 -13.02 -8.67 19.23
C GLY A 280 -13.17 -10.17 19.31
N CYS A 281 -13.33 -10.84 18.17
CA CYS A 281 -13.51 -12.28 18.17
C CYS A 281 -12.25 -13.02 18.65
N THR A 282 -12.37 -13.78 19.74
CA THR A 282 -11.27 -14.56 20.33
C THR A 282 -11.20 -16.01 19.82
N ASP A 283 -12.14 -16.43 18.98
CA ASP A 283 -12.21 -17.77 18.40
C ASP A 283 -11.34 -17.86 17.14
N ASP A 284 -10.27 -18.66 17.18
CA ASP A 284 -9.32 -18.86 16.08
C ASP A 284 -9.93 -19.49 14.82
N SER A 285 -11.17 -19.98 14.93
CA SER A 285 -11.93 -20.59 13.83
C SER A 285 -12.94 -19.63 13.18
N ALA A 286 -13.05 -18.39 13.67
CA ALA A 286 -13.88 -17.33 13.10
C ALA A 286 -13.12 -16.51 12.06
N CYS A 287 -13.87 -15.91 11.13
CA CYS A 287 -13.36 -15.15 10.00
C CYS A 287 -12.84 -13.77 10.36
N ASN A 288 -13.41 -13.18 11.40
CA ASN A 288 -12.94 -11.93 11.99
C ASN A 288 -12.16 -12.18 13.29
N PHE A 289 -11.48 -13.32 13.40
CA PHE A 289 -10.59 -13.61 14.52
C PHE A 289 -9.56 -12.49 14.66
N ASN A 290 -9.52 -11.90 15.86
CA ASN A 290 -8.53 -10.89 16.21
C ASN A 290 -7.54 -11.51 17.21
N ALA A 291 -6.28 -11.68 16.77
CA ALA A 291 -5.22 -12.27 17.59
C ALA A 291 -4.84 -11.41 18.80
N ASP A 292 -5.15 -10.12 18.75
CA ASP A 292 -4.88 -9.15 19.82
C ASP A 292 -6.08 -9.02 20.77
N ALA A 293 -7.25 -9.55 20.41
CA ALA A 293 -8.43 -9.54 21.27
C ALA A 293 -8.26 -10.45 22.50
N ASN A 294 -8.53 -9.90 23.68
CA ASN A 294 -8.49 -10.61 24.95
C ASN A 294 -9.87 -10.70 25.63
N VAL A 295 -10.89 -10.04 25.06
CA VAL A 295 -12.29 -10.12 25.47
C VAL A 295 -13.18 -10.31 24.24
N ASP A 296 -13.91 -11.43 24.22
CA ASP A 296 -14.91 -11.72 23.20
C ASP A 296 -16.10 -10.77 23.36
N ASP A 297 -16.33 -9.94 22.34
CA ASP A 297 -17.43 -8.97 22.27
C ASP A 297 -18.68 -9.54 21.58
N GLY A 298 -18.64 -10.82 21.17
CA GLY A 298 -19.70 -11.48 20.44
C GLY A 298 -19.75 -11.15 18.95
N SER A 299 -18.71 -10.50 18.42
CA SER A 299 -18.60 -10.17 16.99
C SER A 299 -18.23 -11.37 16.10
N CYS A 300 -17.88 -12.54 16.66
CA CYS A 300 -17.40 -13.69 15.89
C CYS A 300 -18.31 -14.09 14.71
N GLU A 301 -17.80 -13.91 13.50
CA GLU A 301 -18.40 -14.38 12.27
C GLU A 301 -17.73 -15.67 11.81
N TYR A 302 -18.51 -16.67 11.42
CA TYR A 302 -17.99 -17.94 10.93
C TYR A 302 -18.30 -18.09 9.45
N ALA A 303 -17.38 -18.73 8.73
CA ALA A 303 -17.60 -19.05 7.34
C ALA A 303 -18.85 -19.92 7.18
N LEU A 304 -19.60 -19.67 6.11
CA LEU A 304 -20.75 -20.49 5.75
C LEU A 304 -20.30 -21.93 5.46
N GLU A 305 -21.18 -22.91 5.71
CA GLU A 305 -20.87 -24.33 5.44
C GLU A 305 -20.38 -24.49 3.99
N ASN A 306 -19.20 -25.10 3.81
CA ASN A 306 -18.48 -25.30 2.55
C ASN A 306 -17.73 -24.08 1.97
N PHE A 307 -17.71 -22.94 2.65
CA PHE A 307 -16.95 -21.76 2.27
C PHE A 307 -15.81 -21.46 3.25
N ASP A 308 -14.78 -20.74 2.81
CA ASP A 308 -13.82 -20.05 3.68
C ASP A 308 -14.31 -18.63 4.00
N CYS A 309 -13.49 -17.91 4.75
CA CYS A 309 -13.80 -16.59 5.29
C CYS A 309 -13.80 -15.46 4.26
N ASP A 310 -13.21 -15.70 3.09
CA ASP A 310 -13.23 -14.76 1.96
C ASP A 310 -14.40 -15.07 1.02
N GLY A 311 -15.31 -15.98 1.44
CA GLY A 311 -16.45 -16.41 0.63
C GLY A 311 -16.08 -17.36 -0.51
N ASN A 312 -14.88 -17.96 -0.49
CA ASN A 312 -14.49 -18.95 -1.50
C ASN A 312 -14.94 -20.34 -1.12
N CYS A 313 -15.35 -21.13 -2.11
CA CYS A 313 -15.74 -22.52 -1.88
C CYS A 313 -14.52 -23.40 -1.57
N ILE A 314 -14.53 -24.08 -0.41
CA ILE A 314 -13.44 -24.98 0.03
C ILE A 314 -13.65 -26.45 -0.32
N VAL A 315 -14.82 -26.78 -0.85
CA VAL A 315 -15.14 -28.08 -1.46
C VAL A 315 -15.28 -27.89 -2.97
N GLU A 316 -15.48 -28.98 -3.71
CA GLU A 316 -15.70 -28.84 -5.15
C GLU A 316 -17.02 -28.10 -5.41
N VAL A 317 -16.94 -27.05 -6.22
CA VAL A 317 -18.11 -26.38 -6.80
C VAL A 317 -18.69 -27.32 -7.84
N ASP A 318 -19.98 -27.59 -7.73
CA ASP A 318 -20.68 -28.43 -8.68
C ASP A 318 -20.84 -27.72 -10.02
N CYS A 319 -21.28 -28.43 -11.06
CA CYS A 319 -21.32 -27.83 -12.39
C CYS A 319 -22.38 -26.73 -12.58
N SER A 320 -23.25 -26.49 -11.59
CA SER A 320 -24.26 -25.42 -11.57
C SER A 320 -23.74 -24.17 -10.89
N GLY A 321 -22.49 -24.21 -10.40
CA GLY A 321 -21.90 -23.12 -9.63
C GLY A 321 -22.28 -23.16 -8.15
N GLU A 322 -22.86 -24.26 -7.65
CA GLU A 322 -23.20 -24.41 -6.24
C GLU A 322 -22.03 -25.06 -5.48
N CYS A 323 -21.56 -24.37 -4.45
CA CYS A 323 -20.49 -24.86 -3.59
C CYS A 323 -20.93 -26.07 -2.76
N GLY A 324 -20.31 -27.23 -2.98
CA GLY A 324 -20.69 -28.49 -2.32
C GLY A 324 -21.99 -29.09 -2.86
N GLY A 325 -22.42 -28.67 -4.05
CA GLY A 325 -23.55 -29.27 -4.74
C GLY A 325 -23.23 -30.65 -5.33
N ASP A 326 -24.27 -31.42 -5.62
CA ASP A 326 -24.17 -32.78 -6.17
C ASP A 326 -24.31 -32.80 -7.71
N ALA A 327 -24.46 -31.64 -8.36
CA ALA A 327 -24.67 -31.60 -9.80
C ALA A 327 -23.38 -31.95 -10.55
N VAL A 328 -23.47 -32.99 -11.37
CA VAL A 328 -22.37 -33.46 -12.22
C VAL A 328 -22.64 -33.10 -13.67
N ILE A 329 -21.57 -32.78 -14.39
CA ILE A 329 -21.62 -32.62 -15.84
C ILE A 329 -21.99 -33.99 -16.40
N ASP A 330 -23.10 -34.05 -17.15
CA ASP A 330 -23.47 -35.24 -17.87
C ASP A 330 -22.56 -35.46 -19.09
N GLU A 331 -22.73 -36.57 -19.80
CA GLU A 331 -21.93 -36.90 -20.98
C GLU A 331 -22.08 -35.89 -22.15
N CYS A 332 -22.97 -34.90 -21.99
CA CYS A 332 -23.29 -33.85 -22.94
C CYS A 332 -22.71 -32.47 -22.60
N GLY A 333 -21.99 -32.37 -21.49
CA GLY A 333 -21.47 -31.07 -21.06
C GLY A 333 -22.54 -30.20 -20.39
N GLU A 334 -23.75 -30.71 -20.16
CA GLU A 334 -24.80 -30.00 -19.46
C GLU A 334 -24.79 -30.38 -17.98
N CYS A 335 -24.91 -29.36 -17.12
CA CYS A 335 -24.95 -29.61 -15.71
C CYS A 335 -26.31 -30.13 -15.24
N GLY A 336 -26.34 -31.29 -14.59
CA GLY A 336 -27.59 -31.90 -14.12
C GLY A 336 -28.52 -32.38 -15.25
N GLY A 337 -27.97 -32.57 -16.45
CA GLY A 337 -28.73 -33.04 -17.61
C GLY A 337 -29.12 -34.52 -17.54
N ASP A 338 -30.06 -34.92 -18.40
CA ASP A 338 -30.55 -36.30 -18.51
C ASP A 338 -29.55 -37.24 -19.23
N GLY A 339 -28.38 -36.73 -19.65
CA GLY A 339 -27.36 -37.45 -20.39
C GLY A 339 -27.77 -37.80 -21.83
N ILE A 340 -26.96 -38.63 -22.48
CA ILE A 340 -27.24 -39.13 -23.83
C ILE A 340 -28.45 -40.06 -23.79
N ALA A 341 -29.50 -39.72 -24.54
CA ALA A 341 -30.71 -40.53 -24.63
C ALA A 341 -30.41 -41.97 -25.07
N ASP A 342 -31.10 -42.95 -24.47
CA ASP A 342 -30.84 -44.37 -24.67
C ASP A 342 -31.00 -44.79 -26.15
N GLY A 343 -29.87 -45.15 -26.79
CA GLY A 343 -29.79 -45.49 -28.22
C GLY A 343 -29.21 -44.40 -29.12
N SER A 344 -28.95 -43.20 -28.59
CA SER A 344 -28.18 -42.14 -29.22
C SER A 344 -26.70 -42.26 -28.85
N CYS A 345 -25.82 -41.71 -29.68
CA CYS A 345 -24.38 -41.71 -29.49
C CYS A 345 -23.80 -40.30 -29.25
N ASP A 346 -24.64 -39.27 -29.31
CA ASP A 346 -24.35 -37.88 -28.96
C ASP A 346 -25.61 -37.19 -28.41
N CYS A 347 -25.42 -35.95 -28.00
CA CYS A 347 -26.37 -35.12 -27.27
C CYS A 347 -27.42 -34.45 -28.15
N ASP A 348 -27.15 -34.42 -29.45
CA ASP A 348 -28.11 -34.02 -30.48
C ASP A 348 -29.08 -35.18 -30.83
N GLY A 349 -28.88 -36.35 -30.21
CA GLY A 349 -29.73 -37.52 -30.36
C GLY A 349 -29.39 -38.37 -31.58
N ASN A 350 -28.22 -38.19 -32.20
CA ASN A 350 -27.80 -38.97 -33.36
C ASN A 350 -27.53 -40.43 -32.98
N VAL A 351 -27.62 -41.34 -33.96
CA VAL A 351 -27.43 -42.79 -33.74
C VAL A 351 -26.25 -43.28 -34.58
N ASP A 352 -25.41 -44.14 -34.02
CA ASP A 352 -24.19 -44.62 -34.69
C ASP A 352 -24.56 -45.65 -35.76
N LEU A 353 -24.30 -45.30 -37.01
CA LEU A 353 -24.56 -46.16 -38.17
C LEU A 353 -23.32 -46.92 -38.64
N GLY A 354 -22.18 -46.81 -37.95
CA GLY A 354 -21.00 -47.64 -38.16
C GLY A 354 -19.68 -46.90 -38.40
N CYS A 355 -19.67 -45.56 -38.37
CA CYS A 355 -18.45 -44.75 -38.47
C CYS A 355 -18.39 -43.57 -37.50
N GLY A 356 -19.03 -43.73 -36.35
CA GLY A 356 -19.10 -42.67 -35.36
C GLY A 356 -20.42 -41.93 -35.42
N CYS A 357 -20.65 -41.08 -34.42
CA CYS A 357 -21.96 -40.55 -34.18
C CYS A 357 -22.43 -39.56 -35.24
N GLY A 358 -23.61 -39.80 -35.80
CA GLY A 358 -24.16 -38.97 -36.88
C GLY A 358 -23.56 -39.23 -38.27
N GLU A 359 -22.55 -40.10 -38.39
CA GLU A 359 -21.85 -40.38 -39.65
C GLU A 359 -22.31 -41.71 -40.29
N PRO A 360 -22.38 -41.79 -41.63
CA PRO A 360 -22.76 -43.02 -42.34
C PRO A 360 -21.65 -44.08 -42.27
N ALA A 361 -22.02 -45.36 -42.28
CA ALA A 361 -21.07 -46.48 -42.28
C ALA A 361 -20.06 -46.40 -43.44
N ALA A 362 -18.82 -46.87 -43.20
CA ALA A 362 -17.75 -46.90 -44.19
C ALA A 362 -18.14 -47.75 -45.41
N GLU A 363 -17.69 -47.31 -46.58
CA GLU A 363 -17.82 -48.07 -47.82
C GLU A 363 -16.91 -49.30 -47.82
N GLU A 364 -17.27 -50.33 -48.58
CA GLU A 364 -16.55 -51.60 -48.65
C GLU A 364 -15.07 -51.38 -49.06
N ASN A 365 -14.13 -51.91 -48.27
CA ASN A 365 -12.66 -51.77 -48.38
C ASN A 365 -12.04 -50.43 -47.92
N PHE A 366 -12.83 -49.54 -47.33
CA PHE A 366 -12.34 -48.31 -46.69
C PHE A 366 -12.65 -48.33 -45.18
N ASP A 367 -11.82 -47.64 -44.38
CA ASP A 367 -12.15 -47.29 -43.01
C ASP A 367 -12.98 -45.99 -42.97
N CYS A 368 -13.39 -45.60 -41.76
CA CYS A 368 -14.28 -44.47 -41.51
C CYS A 368 -13.68 -43.10 -41.82
N ASP A 369 -12.35 -43.01 -41.97
CA ASP A 369 -11.65 -41.80 -42.41
C ASP A 369 -11.46 -41.76 -43.95
N GLY A 370 -11.99 -42.76 -44.65
CA GLY A 370 -11.86 -42.92 -46.09
C GLY A 370 -10.51 -43.50 -46.53
N ASN A 371 -9.74 -44.13 -45.62
CA ASN A 371 -8.48 -44.78 -45.97
C ASN A 371 -8.72 -46.22 -46.41
N CYS A 372 -7.96 -46.67 -47.41
CA CYS A 372 -8.03 -48.04 -47.90
C CYS A 372 -7.47 -49.03 -46.86
N ILE A 373 -8.25 -50.04 -46.49
CA ILE A 373 -7.85 -51.08 -45.51
C ILE A 373 -7.38 -52.40 -46.14
N VAL A 374 -7.34 -52.45 -47.47
CA VAL A 374 -6.74 -53.53 -48.26
C VAL A 374 -5.54 -52.99 -49.02
N GLU A 375 -4.74 -53.86 -49.64
CA GLU A 375 -3.58 -53.41 -50.42
C GLU A 375 -4.03 -52.52 -51.59
N VAL A 376 -3.38 -51.37 -51.73
CA VAL A 376 -3.56 -50.46 -52.87
C VAL A 376 -2.63 -50.93 -53.99
N ASP A 377 -3.15 -51.09 -55.20
CA ASP A 377 -2.33 -51.53 -56.32
C ASP A 377 -1.39 -50.41 -56.83
N CYS A 378 -0.47 -50.73 -57.74
CA CYS A 378 0.51 -49.74 -58.19
C CYS A 378 -0.09 -48.57 -59.02
N SER A 379 -1.39 -48.60 -59.34
CA SER A 379 -2.14 -47.50 -59.97
C SER A 379 -2.88 -46.62 -58.96
N GLY A 380 -2.81 -46.95 -57.66
CA GLY A 380 -3.45 -46.20 -56.60
C GLY A 380 -4.90 -46.62 -56.35
N GLU A 381 -5.37 -47.75 -56.90
CA GLU A 381 -6.73 -48.25 -56.64
C GLU A 381 -6.75 -49.21 -55.43
N CYS A 382 -7.65 -48.93 -54.49
CA CYS A 382 -7.85 -49.73 -53.28
C CYS A 382 -8.43 -51.11 -53.62
N GLY A 383 -7.64 -52.18 -53.45
CA GLY A 383 -8.02 -53.54 -53.82
C GLY A 383 -7.93 -53.85 -55.32
N GLY A 384 -7.13 -53.08 -56.07
CA GLY A 384 -6.87 -53.33 -57.48
C GLY A 384 -5.83 -54.44 -57.75
N ASP A 385 -5.66 -54.81 -59.03
CA ASP A 385 -4.83 -55.95 -59.46
C ASP A 385 -3.53 -55.53 -60.20
N ALA A 386 -3.22 -54.24 -60.32
CA ALA A 386 -2.09 -53.76 -61.12
C ALA A 386 -0.72 -54.06 -60.48
N VAL A 387 0.27 -54.48 -61.29
CA VAL A 387 1.61 -54.89 -60.83
C VAL A 387 2.76 -54.16 -61.55
N ILE A 388 3.86 -53.95 -60.83
CA ILE A 388 5.07 -53.28 -61.35
C ILE A 388 5.88 -54.25 -62.23
N ASP A 389 6.30 -53.81 -63.42
CA ASP A 389 7.15 -54.55 -64.33
C ASP A 389 8.65 -54.45 -63.99
N GLU A 390 9.50 -55.17 -64.72
CA GLU A 390 10.95 -55.21 -64.48
C GLU A 390 11.69 -53.89 -64.76
N CYS A 391 11.04 -52.88 -65.35
CA CYS A 391 11.55 -51.51 -65.50
C CYS A 391 10.98 -50.53 -64.45
N GLY A 392 10.24 -51.04 -63.46
CA GLY A 392 9.70 -50.23 -62.37
C GLY A 392 8.41 -49.48 -62.72
N GLN A 393 7.71 -49.85 -63.80
CA GLN A 393 6.50 -49.17 -64.25
C GLN A 393 5.25 -50.05 -64.04
N CYS A 394 4.17 -49.46 -63.50
CA CYS A 394 2.91 -50.18 -63.26
C CYS A 394 2.21 -50.57 -64.57
N ASP A 395 1.94 -51.87 -64.77
CA ASP A 395 1.42 -52.46 -66.02
C ASP A 395 2.19 -52.04 -67.30
N GLY A 396 3.52 -51.85 -67.15
CA GLY A 396 4.40 -51.47 -68.25
C GLY A 396 4.73 -52.60 -69.23
N ALA A 397 5.40 -52.25 -70.34
CA ALA A 397 5.75 -53.17 -71.42
C ALA A 397 7.12 -53.87 -71.25
N GLY A 398 7.86 -53.59 -70.17
CA GLY A 398 9.19 -54.13 -69.88
C GLY A 398 10.35 -53.58 -70.76
N ALA A 399 11.57 -54.05 -70.47
CA ALA A 399 12.81 -53.63 -71.14
C ALA A 399 12.82 -54.04 -72.63
N SER A 400 13.20 -53.11 -73.52
CA SER A 400 13.11 -53.33 -74.98
C SER A 400 14.26 -52.77 -75.82
N PHE A 401 15.33 -52.25 -75.19
CA PHE A 401 16.47 -51.62 -75.87
C PHE A 401 17.72 -52.53 -75.84
N GLU A 402 18.28 -52.87 -77.01
CA GLU A 402 19.39 -53.85 -77.16
C GLU A 402 20.77 -53.14 -77.30
N CYS A 403 21.72 -53.45 -76.41
CA CYS A 403 23.11 -52.96 -76.34
C CYS A 403 24.04 -53.66 -77.37
N TRP A 404 25.26 -53.13 -77.55
CA TRP A 404 26.21 -53.59 -78.59
C TRP A 404 26.82 -54.99 -78.32
N ASP A 405 26.87 -55.43 -77.06
CA ASP A 405 27.26 -56.77 -76.63
C ASP A 405 26.09 -57.76 -76.60
N GLY A 406 24.87 -57.29 -76.90
CA GLY A 406 23.66 -58.09 -77.01
C GLY A 406 22.77 -58.12 -75.77
N ASP A 407 23.06 -57.31 -74.74
CA ASP A 407 22.21 -57.20 -73.54
C ASP A 407 20.99 -56.27 -73.77
N ILE A 408 19.83 -56.61 -73.18
CA ILE A 408 18.58 -55.81 -73.33
C ILE A 408 18.27 -55.07 -72.02
N VAL A 409 18.24 -53.75 -72.06
CA VAL A 409 18.07 -52.84 -70.91
C VAL A 409 16.88 -51.89 -71.11
N CYS A 410 16.49 -51.15 -70.05
CA CYS A 410 15.34 -50.24 -70.11
C CYS A 410 15.67 -48.93 -70.85
N GLU A 411 16.91 -48.44 -70.75
CA GLU A 411 17.36 -47.19 -71.40
C GLU A 411 18.84 -47.23 -71.87
N SER A 412 19.20 -46.38 -72.84
CA SER A 412 20.51 -46.46 -73.53
C SER A 412 21.75 -46.13 -72.68
N SER A 413 21.57 -45.62 -71.46
CA SER A 413 22.65 -45.27 -70.53
C SER A 413 23.16 -46.46 -69.70
N GLU A 414 22.51 -47.61 -69.79
CA GLU A 414 22.83 -48.81 -69.01
C GLU A 414 23.68 -49.83 -69.78
N CYS A 415 24.20 -49.48 -70.96
CA CYS A 415 25.10 -50.33 -71.76
C CYS A 415 26.58 -50.18 -71.33
N SER A 416 27.36 -51.27 -71.41
CA SER A 416 28.81 -51.31 -71.16
C SER A 416 29.65 -50.60 -72.25
N ASP A 417 30.87 -50.14 -71.94
CA ASP A 417 31.78 -49.48 -72.92
C ASP A 417 32.68 -50.46 -73.72
N GLU A 418 33.05 -50.11 -74.97
CA GLU A 418 33.98 -50.90 -75.81
C GLU A 418 35.46 -50.82 -75.35
N PRO A 419 36.29 -51.87 -75.54
CA PRO A 419 37.68 -51.87 -75.12
C PRO A 419 38.59 -51.06 -76.08
N ALA A 420 39.13 -49.94 -75.59
CA ALA A 420 40.18 -49.19 -76.27
C ALA A 420 41.58 -49.71 -75.90
N SER A 421 42.48 -49.73 -76.87
CA SER A 421 43.93 -49.68 -76.62
C SER A 421 44.44 -48.49 -77.40
N ASN A 422 45.18 -47.56 -76.77
CA ASN A 422 46.30 -46.78 -77.30
C ASN A 422 46.74 -45.73 -76.24
N VAL A 423 48.05 -45.66 -75.96
CA VAL A 423 48.86 -44.71 -75.13
C VAL A 423 48.19 -43.94 -73.96
N LEU A 424 48.65 -44.16 -72.72
CA LEU A 424 48.31 -43.34 -71.54
C LEU A 424 49.40 -42.30 -71.25
N VAL A 425 49.01 -41.05 -70.96
CA VAL A 425 49.92 -39.96 -70.57
C VAL A 425 49.43 -39.28 -69.30
N SER A 426 50.29 -39.15 -68.30
CA SER A 426 49.95 -38.54 -67.00
C SER A 426 51.12 -37.73 -66.43
N PHE A 427 50.84 -36.97 -65.36
CA PHE A 427 51.89 -36.30 -64.58
C PHE A 427 52.62 -37.29 -63.66
N GLY A 428 53.93 -37.11 -63.55
CA GLY A 428 54.79 -37.80 -62.58
C GLY A 428 55.06 -36.92 -61.35
N ASP A 429 56.33 -36.76 -60.99
CA ASP A 429 56.73 -35.90 -59.89
C ASP A 429 56.61 -34.41 -60.27
N VAL A 430 56.02 -33.62 -59.38
CA VAL A 430 55.80 -32.17 -59.54
C VAL A 430 56.49 -31.45 -58.40
N ASP A 431 57.62 -30.81 -58.69
CA ASP A 431 58.40 -30.06 -57.71
C ASP A 431 58.20 -28.55 -57.91
N PHE A 432 57.37 -27.95 -57.05
CA PHE A 432 57.12 -26.51 -57.04
C PHE A 432 58.35 -25.68 -56.70
N SER A 433 59.29 -26.21 -55.92
CA SER A 433 60.47 -25.48 -55.45
C SER A 433 61.54 -25.35 -56.53
N ASN A 434 61.66 -26.36 -57.39
CA ASN A 434 62.60 -26.38 -58.52
C ASN A 434 61.94 -26.12 -59.88
N SER A 435 60.62 -25.90 -59.90
CA SER A 435 59.84 -25.60 -61.11
C SER A 435 59.91 -26.69 -62.18
N THR A 436 59.99 -27.96 -61.76
CA THR A 436 60.13 -29.13 -62.65
C THR A 436 58.92 -30.06 -62.55
N VAL A 437 58.46 -30.57 -63.69
CA VAL A 437 57.34 -31.51 -63.83
C VAL A 437 57.76 -32.66 -64.74
N ASP A 438 57.55 -33.90 -64.29
CA ASP A 438 57.77 -35.09 -65.11
C ASP A 438 56.51 -35.47 -65.89
N ILE A 439 56.64 -35.77 -67.18
CA ILE A 439 55.56 -36.31 -68.01
C ILE A 439 55.78 -37.81 -68.18
N LEU A 440 54.83 -38.61 -67.69
CA LEU A 440 54.84 -40.06 -67.78
C LEU A 440 54.07 -40.53 -69.02
N MET A 441 54.57 -41.59 -69.64
CA MET A 441 53.91 -42.27 -70.75
C MET A 441 53.92 -43.78 -70.51
N ASP A 442 52.79 -44.44 -70.78
CA ASP A 442 52.67 -45.88 -70.92
C ASP A 442 52.08 -46.21 -72.30
N ASN A 443 52.89 -46.81 -73.17
CA ASN A 443 52.50 -47.14 -74.53
C ASN A 443 52.62 -48.64 -74.81
N SER A 444 51.56 -49.23 -75.36
CA SER A 444 51.54 -50.65 -75.77
C SER A 444 52.26 -50.91 -77.11
N SER A 445 52.51 -49.86 -77.91
CA SER A 445 53.18 -49.92 -79.22
C SER A 445 54.21 -48.79 -79.40
N PRO A 446 55.28 -48.97 -80.20
CA PRO A 446 56.35 -47.97 -80.31
C PRO A 446 55.88 -46.61 -80.86
N VAL A 447 56.26 -45.52 -80.18
CA VAL A 447 55.89 -44.13 -80.52
C VAL A 447 56.95 -43.51 -81.44
N GLY A 448 56.52 -43.02 -82.60
CA GLY A 448 57.35 -42.32 -83.59
C GLY A 448 57.35 -40.80 -83.50
N GLY A 449 56.36 -40.21 -82.83
CA GLY A 449 56.24 -38.77 -82.62
C GLY A 449 55.15 -38.43 -81.62
N PHE A 450 55.32 -37.35 -80.87
CA PHE A 450 54.34 -36.89 -79.90
C PHE A 450 54.24 -35.37 -79.81
N GLN A 451 53.07 -34.88 -79.40
CA GLN A 451 52.79 -33.50 -79.08
C GLN A 451 51.87 -33.45 -77.86
N PHE A 452 52.07 -32.51 -76.94
CA PHE A 452 51.10 -32.17 -75.90
C PHE A 452 51.17 -30.68 -75.57
N SER A 453 50.07 -30.17 -75.03
CA SER A 453 49.97 -28.83 -74.45
C SER A 453 49.74 -28.89 -72.95
N LEU A 454 50.16 -27.83 -72.25
CA LEU A 454 49.97 -27.65 -70.82
C LEU A 454 49.10 -26.42 -70.58
N THR A 455 48.09 -26.55 -69.72
CA THR A 455 47.30 -25.44 -69.20
C THR A 455 47.57 -25.29 -67.71
N GLY A 456 47.58 -24.05 -67.20
CA GLY A 456 47.88 -23.73 -65.80
C GLY A 456 49.35 -23.43 -65.47
N ALA A 457 50.26 -23.63 -66.44
CA ALA A 457 51.66 -23.24 -66.33
C ALA A 457 52.30 -23.00 -67.71
N SER A 458 53.26 -22.07 -67.77
CA SER A 458 54.04 -21.74 -68.97
C SER A 458 55.33 -22.56 -69.05
N ILE A 459 55.55 -23.27 -70.16
CA ILE A 459 56.70 -24.16 -70.38
C ILE A 459 57.96 -23.36 -70.75
N ILE A 460 58.99 -23.47 -69.92
CA ILE A 460 60.30 -22.82 -70.09
C ILE A 460 61.22 -23.70 -70.93
N SER A 461 61.29 -25.00 -70.63
CA SER A 461 62.10 -25.96 -71.39
C SER A 461 61.57 -27.39 -71.25
N ALA A 462 61.83 -28.24 -72.24
CA ALA A 462 61.55 -29.67 -72.19
C ALA A 462 62.82 -30.46 -72.55
N SER A 463 63.31 -31.32 -71.66
CA SER A 463 64.50 -32.14 -71.90
C SER A 463 64.54 -33.41 -71.06
N GLY A 464 65.31 -34.41 -71.49
CA GLY A 464 65.48 -35.66 -70.76
C GLY A 464 64.42 -36.72 -71.09
N GLY A 465 64.34 -37.74 -70.23
CA GLY A 465 63.43 -38.88 -70.39
C GLY A 465 63.72 -39.79 -71.59
N LEU A 466 62.76 -40.67 -71.87
CA LEU A 466 62.78 -41.63 -72.97
C LEU A 466 62.94 -40.96 -74.34
N ALA A 467 62.44 -39.73 -74.50
CA ALA A 467 62.58 -38.96 -75.72
C ALA A 467 64.06 -38.65 -76.01
N ALA A 468 64.80 -38.13 -75.03
CA ALA A 468 66.23 -37.83 -75.21
C ALA A 468 67.05 -39.12 -75.40
N GLU A 469 66.74 -40.19 -74.66
CA GLU A 469 67.45 -41.48 -74.74
C GLU A 469 67.32 -42.16 -76.12
N ASN A 470 66.14 -42.04 -76.74
CA ASN A 470 65.86 -42.61 -78.07
C ASN A 470 66.16 -41.62 -79.21
N GLY A 471 66.85 -40.50 -78.91
CA GLY A 471 67.33 -39.55 -79.92
C GLY A 471 66.25 -38.69 -80.57
N PHE A 472 65.16 -38.42 -79.85
CA PHE A 472 64.14 -37.46 -80.29
C PHE A 472 64.64 -36.03 -80.12
N THR A 473 64.32 -35.18 -81.07
CA THR A 473 64.48 -33.73 -80.95
C THR A 473 63.22 -33.18 -80.29
N LEU A 474 63.38 -32.48 -79.16
CA LEU A 474 62.29 -31.77 -78.49
C LEU A 474 62.32 -30.29 -78.85
N SER A 475 61.15 -29.74 -79.13
CA SER A 475 60.93 -28.31 -79.32
C SER A 475 59.75 -27.89 -78.45
N ASN A 476 59.92 -26.85 -77.63
CA ASN A 476 58.84 -26.29 -76.82
C ASN A 476 58.51 -24.85 -77.24
N SER A 477 57.22 -24.51 -77.19
CA SER A 477 56.70 -23.15 -77.04
C SER A 477 56.25 -22.97 -75.57
N PRO A 478 55.73 -21.80 -75.16
CA PRO A 478 55.17 -21.62 -73.81
C PRO A 478 54.03 -22.58 -73.46
N ASP A 479 53.29 -23.09 -74.45
CA ASP A 479 52.07 -23.89 -74.20
C ASP A 479 52.15 -25.31 -74.76
N THR A 480 53.14 -25.65 -75.60
CA THR A 480 53.19 -26.92 -76.36
C THR A 480 54.59 -27.49 -76.41
N VAL A 481 54.71 -28.81 -76.22
CA VAL A 481 55.94 -29.59 -76.47
C VAL A 481 55.71 -30.51 -77.66
N LEU A 482 56.65 -30.50 -78.60
CA LEU A 482 56.68 -31.36 -79.77
C LEU A 482 57.96 -32.20 -79.77
N GLY A 483 57.81 -33.51 -79.86
CA GLY A 483 58.91 -34.47 -79.94
C GLY A 483 58.87 -35.31 -81.21
N PHE A 484 59.96 -35.30 -82.00
CA PHE A 484 60.08 -36.11 -83.22
C PHE A 484 61.51 -36.61 -83.46
N SER A 485 61.65 -37.72 -84.19
CA SER A 485 62.95 -38.27 -84.58
C SER A 485 63.34 -37.90 -86.02
N LEU A 486 64.52 -37.30 -86.23
CA LEU A 486 65.08 -37.00 -87.56
C LEU A 486 65.71 -38.22 -88.25
N THR A 487 65.94 -39.30 -87.49
CA THR A 487 66.58 -40.54 -87.97
C THR A 487 65.58 -41.67 -88.20
N GLY A 488 64.29 -41.44 -87.92
CA GLY A 488 63.23 -42.45 -87.98
C GLY A 488 63.22 -43.43 -86.80
N GLY A 489 63.85 -43.04 -85.68
CA GLY A 489 63.79 -43.80 -84.42
C GLY A 489 62.40 -43.74 -83.78
N SER A 490 62.05 -44.75 -82.99
CA SER A 490 60.83 -44.78 -82.18
C SER A 490 61.17 -45.07 -80.72
N ILE A 491 60.36 -44.55 -79.80
CA ILE A 491 60.40 -44.91 -78.39
C ILE A 491 59.73 -46.29 -78.26
N PRO A 492 60.40 -47.31 -77.70
CA PRO A 492 59.81 -48.65 -77.52
C PRO A 492 58.51 -48.61 -76.71
N SER A 493 57.73 -49.69 -76.75
CA SER A 493 56.60 -49.87 -75.83
C SER A 493 57.07 -50.08 -74.39
N GLY A 494 56.34 -49.50 -73.44
CA GLY A 494 56.59 -49.62 -72.01
C GLY A 494 56.18 -48.36 -71.25
N GLN A 495 56.46 -48.36 -69.95
CA GLN A 495 56.16 -47.25 -69.05
C GLN A 495 57.44 -46.50 -68.68
N GLY A 496 57.39 -45.16 -68.67
CA GLY A 496 58.47 -44.33 -68.15
C GLY A 496 58.26 -42.83 -68.31
N VAL A 497 59.22 -42.04 -67.84
CA VAL A 497 59.24 -40.58 -68.02
C VAL A 497 59.55 -40.28 -69.48
N LEU A 498 58.56 -39.77 -70.21
CA LEU A 498 58.68 -39.38 -71.61
C LEU A 498 59.68 -38.22 -71.76
N THR A 499 59.48 -37.17 -70.96
CA THR A 499 60.34 -35.99 -70.85
C THR A 499 60.09 -35.29 -69.52
N GLN A 500 61.09 -34.60 -69.01
CA GLN A 500 60.93 -33.63 -67.94
C GLN A 500 60.74 -32.24 -68.54
N ILE A 501 59.85 -31.44 -67.97
CA ILE A 501 59.61 -30.06 -68.35
C ILE A 501 59.91 -29.13 -67.18
N THR A 502 60.46 -27.96 -67.47
CA THR A 502 60.58 -26.85 -66.52
C THR A 502 59.49 -25.85 -66.85
N VAL A 503 58.70 -25.44 -65.86
CA VAL A 503 57.50 -24.61 -66.05
C VAL A 503 57.49 -23.43 -65.11
N SER A 504 56.80 -22.34 -65.48
CA SER A 504 56.41 -21.27 -64.57
C SER A 504 54.93 -21.47 -64.24
N PHE A 505 54.61 -21.78 -63.00
CA PHE A 505 53.23 -21.97 -62.57
C PHE A 505 52.45 -20.65 -62.63
N GLU A 506 51.25 -20.68 -63.20
CA GLU A 506 50.35 -19.51 -63.33
C GLU A 506 49.03 -19.71 -62.58
N GLY A 507 48.76 -20.92 -62.07
CA GLY A 507 47.60 -21.27 -61.25
C GLY A 507 47.90 -22.42 -60.28
N SER A 508 46.89 -22.84 -59.53
CA SER A 508 46.96 -23.91 -58.52
C SER A 508 46.72 -25.32 -59.08
N GLU A 509 46.41 -25.42 -60.38
CA GLU A 509 46.10 -26.65 -61.10
C GLU A 509 46.82 -26.66 -62.46
N ILE A 510 47.39 -27.80 -62.84
CA ILE A 510 47.97 -28.03 -64.17
C ILE A 510 47.29 -29.22 -64.87
N CYS A 511 46.97 -29.05 -66.16
CA CYS A 511 46.32 -30.09 -66.98
C CYS A 511 47.02 -30.27 -68.33
N LEU A 512 47.04 -31.51 -68.83
CA LEU A 512 47.48 -31.82 -70.19
C LEU A 512 46.33 -31.63 -71.17
N SER A 513 46.61 -31.05 -72.34
CA SER A 513 45.64 -30.82 -73.41
C SER A 513 46.27 -30.97 -74.80
N ASN A 514 45.46 -31.04 -75.86
CA ASN A 514 45.92 -31.15 -77.26
C ASN A 514 47.00 -32.24 -77.49
N VAL A 515 46.80 -33.40 -76.87
CA VAL A 515 47.78 -34.50 -76.88
C VAL A 515 47.62 -35.35 -78.14
N ILE A 516 48.72 -35.60 -78.84
CA ILE A 516 48.78 -36.36 -80.08
C ILE A 516 49.99 -37.29 -80.01
N PHE A 517 49.77 -38.59 -80.18
CA PHE A 517 50.83 -39.59 -80.33
C PHE A 517 50.70 -40.29 -81.68
N SER A 518 51.83 -40.69 -82.25
CA SER A 518 51.85 -41.35 -83.56
C SER A 518 52.89 -42.46 -83.61
N SER A 519 52.68 -43.44 -84.48
CA SER A 519 53.65 -44.48 -84.81
C SER A 519 54.78 -43.93 -85.69
N ALA A 520 55.86 -44.70 -85.88
CA ALA A 520 56.96 -44.33 -86.79
C ALA A 520 56.52 -44.15 -88.27
N LEU A 521 55.32 -44.62 -88.63
CA LEU A 521 54.73 -44.46 -89.97
C LEU A 521 53.74 -43.29 -90.05
N GLY A 522 53.51 -42.57 -88.94
CA GLY A 522 52.61 -41.41 -88.88
C GLY A 522 51.13 -41.76 -88.66
N GLU A 523 50.83 -42.99 -88.24
CA GLU A 523 49.47 -43.36 -87.81
C GLU A 523 49.25 -42.84 -86.39
N ALA A 524 48.13 -42.14 -86.16
CA ALA A 524 47.80 -41.61 -84.84
C ALA A 524 47.39 -42.75 -83.89
N TYR A 525 47.85 -42.65 -82.65
CA TYR A 525 47.36 -43.45 -81.53
C TYR A 525 46.23 -42.70 -80.84
N ASP A 526 45.20 -43.41 -80.37
CA ASP A 526 44.29 -42.85 -79.36
C ASP A 526 45.09 -42.60 -78.07
N VAL A 527 44.71 -41.59 -77.31
CA VAL A 527 45.46 -41.19 -76.11
C VAL A 527 44.50 -41.04 -74.96
N GLU A 528 44.82 -41.69 -73.84
CA GLU A 528 44.18 -41.49 -72.57
C GLU A 528 45.01 -40.52 -71.71
N LEU A 529 44.36 -39.56 -71.06
CA LEU A 529 45.00 -38.57 -70.20
C LEU A 529 44.71 -38.90 -68.73
N GLY A 530 45.74 -38.85 -67.89
CA GLY A 530 45.56 -38.86 -66.43
C GLY A 530 44.97 -37.55 -65.90
N ASP A 531 44.59 -37.57 -64.62
CA ASP A 531 43.98 -36.44 -63.93
C ASP A 531 44.89 -35.18 -63.91
N CYS A 532 44.25 -34.01 -63.82
CA CYS A 532 44.93 -32.76 -63.54
C CYS A 532 45.58 -32.79 -62.15
N PHE A 533 46.71 -32.11 -62.01
CA PHE A 533 47.42 -32.02 -60.73
C PHE A 533 47.09 -30.69 -60.05
N ALA A 534 46.51 -30.73 -58.84
CA ALA A 534 46.18 -29.57 -58.01
C ALA A 534 47.00 -29.57 -56.69
N SER A 535 47.37 -28.39 -56.19
CA SER A 535 48.16 -28.22 -54.95
C SER A 535 47.28 -28.13 -53.68
N ASP A 536 47.70 -28.80 -52.60
CA ASP A 536 46.92 -28.97 -51.34
C ASP A 536 47.01 -27.81 -50.31
N VAL A 537 47.53 -26.63 -50.67
CA VAL A 537 47.65 -25.52 -49.69
C VAL A 537 46.37 -24.69 -49.62
N VAL A 538 45.61 -24.88 -48.55
CA VAL A 538 44.43 -24.05 -48.21
C VAL A 538 44.84 -22.90 -47.27
N LEU A 539 44.57 -21.66 -47.67
CA LEU A 539 44.85 -20.43 -46.90
C LEU A 539 43.64 -20.01 -46.04
N GLY A 540 43.88 -19.53 -44.81
CA GLY A 540 42.84 -18.98 -43.92
C GLY A 540 43.31 -18.86 -42.46
N CYS A 541 42.47 -18.28 -41.58
CA CYS A 541 42.82 -18.11 -40.17
C CYS A 541 43.01 -19.48 -39.47
N THR A 542 44.17 -19.66 -38.82
CA THR A 542 44.55 -20.91 -38.13
C THR A 542 44.37 -20.88 -36.62
N ASP A 543 43.95 -19.74 -36.07
CA ASP A 543 43.71 -19.58 -34.63
C ASP A 543 42.30 -20.03 -34.26
N SER A 544 42.19 -21.07 -33.42
CA SER A 544 40.92 -21.63 -32.97
C SER A 544 40.08 -20.69 -32.09
N LEU A 545 40.64 -19.57 -31.63
CA LEU A 545 39.94 -18.56 -30.83
C LEU A 545 39.39 -17.40 -31.68
N ALA A 546 39.72 -17.34 -32.96
CA ALA A 546 39.21 -16.31 -33.87
C ALA A 546 37.83 -16.70 -34.43
N CYS A 547 36.97 -15.70 -34.65
CA CYS A 547 35.60 -15.89 -35.14
C CYS A 547 35.54 -16.41 -36.58
N ASN A 548 36.60 -16.22 -37.36
CA ASN A 548 36.73 -16.71 -38.72
C ASN A 548 37.76 -17.85 -38.84
N PHE A 549 37.97 -18.61 -37.76
CA PHE A 549 38.79 -19.82 -37.78
C PHE A 549 38.36 -20.78 -38.89
N ASN A 550 39.32 -21.27 -39.66
CA ASN A 550 39.08 -22.26 -40.70
C ASN A 550 39.86 -23.54 -40.39
N GLU A 551 39.14 -24.61 -40.03
CA GLU A 551 39.73 -25.92 -39.71
C GLU A 551 40.48 -26.58 -40.87
N GLN A 552 40.23 -26.14 -42.11
CA GLN A 552 40.89 -26.65 -43.31
C GLN A 552 42.11 -25.81 -43.71
N ALA A 553 42.36 -24.66 -43.07
CA ALA A 553 43.50 -23.83 -43.38
C ALA A 553 44.82 -24.50 -42.93
N THR A 554 45.74 -24.65 -43.88
CA THR A 554 47.08 -25.23 -43.66
C THR A 554 48.16 -24.15 -43.50
N ALA A 555 47.83 -22.89 -43.81
CA ALA A 555 48.69 -21.73 -43.61
C ALA A 555 47.86 -20.47 -43.34
N ASP A 556 48.30 -19.69 -42.35
CA ASP A 556 47.69 -18.43 -41.93
C ASP A 556 47.94 -17.31 -42.94
N ASP A 557 46.87 -16.64 -43.37
CA ASP A 557 46.90 -15.50 -44.29
C ASP A 557 46.76 -14.14 -43.58
N GLY A 558 46.69 -14.13 -42.24
CA GLY A 558 46.55 -12.93 -41.43
C GLY A 558 45.13 -12.38 -41.39
N SER A 559 44.12 -13.18 -41.75
CA SER A 559 42.72 -12.77 -41.75
C SER A 559 42.00 -12.89 -40.40
N CYS A 560 42.63 -13.38 -39.32
CA CYS A 560 41.97 -13.65 -38.04
C CYS A 560 41.27 -12.42 -37.42
N THR A 561 40.02 -12.58 -37.01
CA THR A 561 39.19 -11.55 -36.34
C THR A 561 38.65 -12.04 -35.00
N TYR A 562 38.63 -11.19 -33.97
CA TYR A 562 38.17 -11.54 -32.62
C TYR A 562 36.96 -10.73 -32.19
N ALA A 563 36.11 -11.30 -31.32
CA ALA A 563 34.89 -10.65 -30.81
C ALA A 563 35.17 -9.30 -30.11
N GLU A 564 36.27 -9.24 -29.35
CA GLU A 564 36.67 -8.05 -28.59
C GLU A 564 37.02 -6.85 -29.48
N ASP A 565 37.46 -7.08 -30.72
CA ASP A 565 37.79 -6.02 -31.67
C ASP A 565 36.55 -5.20 -32.08
N PHE A 566 35.36 -5.76 -31.88
CA PHE A 566 34.06 -5.16 -32.25
C PHE A 566 33.16 -4.86 -31.03
N GLY A 567 33.66 -5.06 -29.81
CA GLY A 567 32.88 -4.88 -28.58
C GLY A 567 31.84 -5.96 -28.33
N TRP A 568 31.97 -7.11 -29.00
CA TRP A 568 31.14 -8.29 -28.77
C TRP A 568 31.76 -9.18 -27.71
N CYS A 569 30.91 -9.87 -26.96
CA CYS A 569 31.33 -10.83 -25.95
C CYS A 569 31.53 -12.24 -26.53
N ASP A 570 31.03 -12.51 -27.75
CA ASP A 570 31.29 -13.73 -28.51
C ASP A 570 31.33 -13.50 -30.04
N CYS A 571 31.55 -14.58 -30.78
CA CYS A 571 31.62 -14.56 -32.24
C CYS A 571 30.26 -14.59 -32.96
N ASN A 572 29.16 -14.51 -32.22
CA ASN A 572 27.79 -14.45 -32.74
C ASN A 572 27.21 -13.04 -32.69
N GLU A 573 28.06 -12.03 -32.50
CA GLU A 573 27.67 -10.62 -32.40
C GLU A 573 26.88 -10.29 -31.12
N ASN A 574 26.95 -11.16 -30.10
CA ASN A 574 26.30 -10.91 -28.82
C ASN A 574 27.04 -9.82 -28.04
N ILE A 575 26.27 -9.03 -27.28
CA ILE A 575 26.77 -8.00 -26.38
C ILE A 575 26.44 -8.43 -24.94
N PHE A 576 27.22 -7.97 -23.96
CA PHE A 576 26.86 -8.14 -22.56
C PHE A 576 25.58 -7.39 -22.25
N ASP A 577 24.63 -8.08 -21.63
CA ASP A 577 23.46 -7.45 -21.01
C ASP A 577 23.87 -6.69 -19.72
N CYS A 578 22.91 -6.06 -19.04
CA CYS A 578 23.24 -5.30 -17.83
C CYS A 578 23.70 -6.18 -16.65
N SER A 579 23.45 -7.50 -16.70
CA SER A 579 23.91 -8.48 -15.71
C SER A 579 25.31 -9.02 -16.03
N GLY A 580 25.89 -8.60 -17.17
CA GLY A 580 27.17 -9.08 -17.64
C GLY A 580 27.11 -10.46 -18.28
N GLU A 581 25.92 -10.92 -18.69
CA GLU A 581 25.75 -12.15 -19.46
C GLU A 581 25.82 -11.87 -20.97
N CYS A 582 26.60 -12.67 -21.68
CA CYS A 582 26.81 -12.49 -23.11
C CYS A 582 25.58 -12.95 -23.92
N GLY A 583 24.90 -12.02 -24.59
CA GLY A 583 23.67 -12.32 -25.33
C GLY A 583 22.45 -12.53 -24.43
N GLY A 584 22.53 -12.09 -23.17
CA GLY A 584 21.40 -12.07 -22.25
C GLY A 584 20.38 -10.99 -22.64
N ASP A 585 19.19 -11.12 -22.07
CA ASP A 585 18.03 -10.28 -22.30
C ASP A 585 17.73 -9.32 -21.14
N ALA A 586 18.58 -9.27 -20.11
CA ALA A 586 18.41 -8.37 -18.99
C ALA A 586 18.59 -6.91 -19.42
N LEU A 587 17.56 -6.09 -19.20
CA LEU A 587 17.56 -4.66 -19.45
C LEU A 587 17.57 -3.90 -18.13
N VAL A 588 18.14 -2.70 -18.17
CA VAL A 588 17.99 -1.75 -17.06
C VAL A 588 16.57 -1.19 -17.11
N ASP A 589 15.86 -1.26 -15.99
CA ASP A 589 14.52 -0.71 -15.84
C ASP A 589 14.56 0.82 -15.64
N GLU A 590 13.41 1.47 -15.45
CA GLU A 590 13.34 2.93 -15.29
C GLU A 590 13.92 3.41 -13.94
N CYS A 591 14.05 2.50 -12.96
CA CYS A 591 14.70 2.74 -11.68
C CYS A 591 16.23 2.61 -11.73
N GLY A 592 16.78 2.12 -12.85
CA GLY A 592 18.21 1.91 -13.00
C GLY A 592 18.69 0.54 -12.51
N GLU A 593 17.77 -0.37 -12.16
CA GLU A 593 18.04 -1.73 -11.74
C GLU A 593 18.10 -2.67 -12.94
N CYS A 594 19.06 -3.59 -12.95
CA CYS A 594 19.20 -4.55 -14.04
C CYS A 594 18.25 -5.74 -13.86
N GLY A 595 17.36 -5.95 -14.82
CA GLY A 595 16.32 -6.98 -14.74
C GLY A 595 15.22 -6.66 -13.72
N GLY A 596 15.11 -5.39 -13.31
CA GLY A 596 14.05 -4.91 -12.44
C GLY A 596 12.71 -4.77 -13.17
N ASP A 597 11.65 -4.64 -12.38
CA ASP A 597 10.26 -4.51 -12.80
C ASP A 597 9.67 -3.13 -12.43
N ASN A 598 10.52 -2.12 -12.25
CA ASN A 598 10.20 -0.77 -11.78
C ASN A 598 9.71 -0.65 -10.33
N SER A 599 9.59 -1.75 -9.57
CA SER A 599 8.98 -1.68 -8.24
C SER A 599 9.83 -0.99 -7.18
N SER A 600 11.13 -0.79 -7.43
CA SER A 600 12.08 -0.26 -6.44
C SER A 600 12.12 1.27 -6.34
N CYS A 601 11.52 1.97 -7.31
CA CYS A 601 11.36 3.42 -7.32
C CYS A 601 9.90 3.82 -7.60
N SER A 602 8.98 2.90 -7.33
CA SER A 602 7.54 3.07 -7.40
C SER A 602 6.99 3.40 -6.02
N GLY A 603 6.12 4.41 -5.97
CA GLY A 603 5.47 4.90 -4.76
C GLY A 603 4.69 6.17 -5.07
N CYS A 604 4.04 6.77 -4.07
CA CYS A 604 3.26 7.98 -4.30
C CYS A 604 4.17 9.18 -4.64
N THR A 605 3.93 9.81 -5.80
CA THR A 605 4.72 10.97 -6.26
C THR A 605 4.05 12.33 -6.01
N ASP A 606 2.86 12.32 -5.42
CA ASP A 606 2.07 13.52 -5.13
C ASP A 606 2.45 14.07 -3.75
N ASP A 607 2.91 15.32 -3.69
CA ASP A 607 3.38 15.96 -2.45
C ASP A 607 2.25 16.35 -1.49
N ASP A 608 1.00 16.29 -1.95
CA ASP A 608 -0.19 16.52 -1.13
C ASP A 608 -0.77 15.22 -0.53
N ALA A 609 -0.21 14.04 -0.87
CA ALA A 609 -0.64 12.74 -0.33
C ALA A 609 0.04 12.40 1.01
N LEU A 610 -0.69 11.71 1.90
CA LEU A 610 -0.23 11.27 3.23
C LEU A 610 0.97 10.32 3.16
N ASN A 611 1.05 9.51 2.10
CA ASN A 611 2.12 8.54 1.88
C ASN A 611 3.07 8.95 0.76
N TYR A 612 3.21 10.26 0.51
CA TYR A 612 4.21 10.80 -0.41
C TYR A 612 5.61 10.22 -0.16
N ASP A 613 6.23 9.71 -1.22
CA ASP A 613 7.59 9.17 -1.22
C ASP A 613 8.50 10.05 -2.08
N ASP A 614 9.46 10.72 -1.46
CA ASP A 614 10.41 11.61 -2.15
C ASP A 614 11.49 10.86 -2.95
N GLU A 615 11.60 9.54 -2.78
CA GLU A 615 12.46 8.64 -3.53
C GLU A 615 11.73 7.99 -4.72
N ALA A 616 10.40 8.09 -4.77
CA ALA A 616 9.59 7.59 -5.89
C ALA A 616 9.75 8.46 -7.15
N ILE A 617 10.00 7.80 -8.27
CA ILE A 617 10.10 8.41 -9.61
C ILE A 617 8.87 8.03 -10.46
N ILE A 618 8.21 6.93 -10.10
CA ILE A 618 7.07 6.35 -10.81
C ILE A 618 5.90 6.26 -9.84
N ASP A 619 4.81 6.94 -10.17
CA ASP A 619 3.55 6.78 -9.44
C ASP A 619 2.95 5.40 -9.71
N ASP A 620 2.72 4.63 -8.66
CA ASP A 620 2.08 3.32 -8.70
C ASP A 620 0.59 3.35 -8.33
N GLY A 621 0.04 4.55 -8.11
CA GLY A 621 -1.35 4.74 -7.71
C GLY A 621 -1.62 4.36 -6.26
N SER A 622 -0.57 4.23 -5.44
CA SER A 622 -0.70 4.00 -4.00
C SER A 622 -1.01 5.26 -3.20
N CYS A 623 -1.07 6.45 -3.81
CA CYS A 623 -1.31 7.70 -3.08
C CYS A 623 -2.56 7.63 -2.18
N GLU A 624 -2.34 7.83 -0.89
CA GLU A 624 -3.35 7.89 0.15
C GLU A 624 -3.57 9.36 0.52
N TYR A 625 -4.82 9.80 0.49
CA TYR A 625 -5.22 11.15 0.88
C TYR A 625 -6.06 11.07 2.17
N GLU A 626 -6.23 12.19 2.87
CA GLU A 626 -7.16 12.23 3.99
C GLU A 626 -8.57 11.87 3.51
N ASP A 627 -9.16 10.86 4.13
CA ASP A 627 -10.52 10.43 3.86
C ASP A 627 -11.48 11.22 4.76
N TYR A 628 -12.28 12.07 4.15
CA TYR A 628 -13.32 12.84 4.81
C TYR A 628 -14.70 12.18 4.72
N GLU A 629 -14.82 10.92 4.26
CA GLU A 629 -16.10 10.20 4.19
C GLU A 629 -16.77 10.19 5.57
N GLY A 630 -17.95 10.81 5.67
CA GLY A 630 -18.68 10.99 6.93
C GLY A 630 -18.13 12.05 7.90
N GLY A 631 -17.06 12.77 7.51
CA GLY A 631 -16.49 13.90 8.24
C GLY A 631 -17.30 15.18 8.06
N ILE A 632 -17.55 15.59 6.81
CA ILE A 632 -18.48 16.70 6.51
C ILE A 632 -19.77 16.11 5.96
N VAL A 633 -20.87 16.31 6.69
CA VAL A 633 -22.17 15.69 6.35
C VAL A 633 -23.20 16.72 5.92
N ILE A 634 -24.01 16.38 4.93
CA ILE A 634 -25.21 17.12 4.53
C ILE A 634 -26.26 16.88 5.63
N ASN A 635 -26.50 17.92 6.43
CA ASN A 635 -27.20 17.83 7.70
C ASN A 635 -28.68 18.24 7.62
N GLU A 636 -29.00 19.25 6.81
CA GLU A 636 -30.37 19.77 6.65
C GLU A 636 -30.60 20.31 5.23
N ILE A 637 -31.77 20.02 4.66
CA ILE A 637 -32.15 20.39 3.29
C ILE A 637 -33.55 21.02 3.28
N ASN A 638 -33.68 22.22 2.73
CA ASN A 638 -34.98 22.84 2.46
C ASN A 638 -35.27 22.89 0.96
N TYR A 639 -35.64 21.74 0.38
CA TYR A 639 -35.79 21.59 -1.08
C TYR A 639 -37.14 22.08 -1.63
N ASN A 640 -38.19 22.19 -0.79
CA ASN A 640 -39.50 22.68 -1.21
C ASN A 640 -40.14 23.56 -0.12
N PRO A 641 -39.73 24.83 0.02
CA PRO A 641 -40.26 25.73 1.03
C PRO A 641 -41.78 25.94 0.92
N ALA A 642 -42.45 26.06 2.07
CA ALA A 642 -43.90 26.18 2.09
C ALA A 642 -44.39 27.59 1.74
N SER A 643 -44.88 27.74 0.50
CA SER A 643 -45.56 28.97 0.04
C SER A 643 -46.76 29.40 0.90
N SER A 644 -47.35 28.48 1.68
CA SER A 644 -48.42 28.75 2.64
C SER A 644 -47.97 29.62 3.83
N PHE A 645 -46.66 29.66 4.11
CA PHE A 645 -46.01 30.48 5.12
C PHE A 645 -45.29 31.71 4.53
N ASP A 646 -45.62 32.10 3.29
CA ASP A 646 -44.94 33.16 2.54
C ASP A 646 -43.43 32.88 2.29
N GLN A 647 -43.02 31.60 2.31
CA GLN A 647 -41.68 31.15 1.93
C GLN A 647 -41.66 30.72 0.46
N SER A 648 -40.86 31.40 -0.36
CA SER A 648 -40.66 31.07 -1.77
C SER A 648 -39.42 30.23 -1.99
N ASP A 649 -39.48 29.31 -2.96
CA ASP A 649 -38.34 28.52 -3.46
C ASP A 649 -37.15 29.41 -3.84
N THR A 650 -37.42 30.64 -4.34
CA THR A 650 -36.35 31.57 -4.72
C THR A 650 -35.51 32.11 -3.58
N ASP A 651 -36.02 32.05 -2.35
CA ASP A 651 -35.44 32.77 -1.22
C ASP A 651 -35.15 31.87 -0.02
N TYR A 652 -35.84 30.74 0.13
CA TYR A 652 -35.78 29.88 1.32
C TYR A 652 -35.15 28.50 1.09
N GLU A 653 -34.74 28.18 -0.14
CA GLU A 653 -33.98 26.96 -0.41
C GLU A 653 -32.56 27.06 0.15
N PHE A 654 -32.14 26.00 0.82
CA PHE A 654 -30.78 25.85 1.34
C PHE A 654 -30.37 24.38 1.45
N VAL A 655 -29.07 24.18 1.49
CA VAL A 655 -28.39 22.96 1.93
C VAL A 655 -27.49 23.34 3.09
N GLU A 656 -27.52 22.59 4.16
CA GLU A 656 -26.67 22.76 5.33
C GLU A 656 -25.64 21.64 5.41
N LEU A 657 -24.39 22.02 5.66
CA LEU A 657 -23.31 21.10 5.98
C LEU A 657 -22.96 21.20 7.46
N TYR A 658 -22.60 20.09 8.08
CA TYR A 658 -22.11 20.03 9.45
C TYR A 658 -20.73 19.38 9.46
N ASN A 659 -19.78 19.98 10.20
CA ASN A 659 -18.49 19.36 10.44
C ASN A 659 -18.59 18.37 11.62
N ASN A 660 -18.76 17.10 11.28
CA ASN A 660 -18.77 15.94 12.17
C ASN A 660 -17.34 15.36 12.39
N TYR A 661 -16.31 15.96 11.79
CA TYR A 661 -14.93 15.52 11.90
C TYR A 661 -14.29 15.95 13.23
N GLU A 662 -13.17 15.32 13.60
CA GLU A 662 -12.51 15.58 14.88
C GLU A 662 -11.71 16.89 14.93
N SER A 663 -11.62 17.62 13.81
CA SER A 663 -10.87 18.88 13.68
C SER A 663 -11.52 19.87 12.70
N ASP A 664 -10.95 21.07 12.62
CA ASP A 664 -11.30 22.06 11.61
C ASP A 664 -10.96 21.50 10.20
N VAL A 665 -11.86 21.69 9.24
CA VAL A 665 -11.70 21.21 7.86
C VAL A 665 -11.65 22.40 6.91
N ASP A 666 -10.63 22.44 6.06
CA ASP A 666 -10.51 23.44 5.00
C ASP A 666 -11.31 22.99 3.77
N LEU A 667 -12.36 23.74 3.43
CA LEU A 667 -13.23 23.45 2.29
C LEU A 667 -12.73 24.15 1.02
N SER A 668 -11.53 24.73 1.01
CA SER A 668 -10.99 25.43 -0.16
C SER A 668 -10.99 24.55 -1.39
N GLU A 669 -11.54 25.05 -2.51
CA GLU A 669 -11.67 24.33 -3.79
C GLU A 669 -12.62 23.11 -3.82
N TRP A 670 -13.23 22.75 -2.69
CA TRP A 670 -14.30 21.73 -2.66
C TRP A 670 -15.48 22.14 -3.53
N ASN A 671 -16.28 21.17 -3.99
CA ASN A 671 -17.42 21.41 -4.86
C ASN A 671 -18.71 20.76 -4.32
N LEU A 672 -19.81 21.51 -4.36
CA LEU A 672 -21.16 21.01 -4.12
C LEU A 672 -21.97 21.07 -5.42
N GLU A 673 -22.36 19.90 -5.91
CA GLU A 673 -23.11 19.71 -7.16
C GLU A 673 -24.52 19.17 -6.88
N SER A 674 -25.50 19.66 -7.64
CA SER A 674 -26.83 19.04 -7.82
C SER A 674 -27.33 19.28 -9.24
N SER A 675 -28.55 18.87 -9.56
CA SER A 675 -29.13 19.07 -10.90
C SER A 675 -29.08 20.52 -11.40
N ASN A 676 -29.15 21.51 -10.52
CA ASN A 676 -29.13 22.93 -10.89
C ASN A 676 -28.12 23.79 -10.10
N ILE A 677 -27.28 23.18 -9.26
CA ILE A 677 -26.27 23.87 -8.45
C ILE A 677 -24.91 23.26 -8.79
N ASP A 678 -23.92 24.11 -9.01
CA ASP A 678 -22.51 23.74 -9.17
C ASP A 678 -21.73 24.87 -8.50
N PHE A 679 -21.32 24.63 -7.25
CA PHE A 679 -20.72 25.63 -6.39
C PHE A 679 -19.38 25.16 -5.87
N THR A 680 -18.33 25.90 -6.20
CA THR A 680 -16.98 25.70 -5.67
C THR A 680 -16.71 26.67 -4.53
N PHE A 681 -16.27 26.15 -3.39
CA PHE A 681 -15.86 26.93 -2.23
C PHE A 681 -14.55 27.69 -2.54
N GLY A 682 -14.44 28.92 -2.03
CA GLY A 682 -13.15 29.62 -1.97
C GLY A 682 -12.47 29.33 -0.63
N ASP A 683 -11.51 30.17 -0.24
CA ASP A 683 -10.84 30.09 1.07
C ASP A 683 -11.86 30.07 2.22
N PHE A 684 -12.16 28.90 2.78
CA PHE A 684 -13.15 28.72 3.83
C PHE A 684 -12.80 27.54 4.74
N ILE A 685 -12.64 27.81 6.03
CA ILE A 685 -12.40 26.79 7.05
C ILE A 685 -13.68 26.60 7.85
N LEU A 686 -14.19 25.37 7.90
CA LEU A 686 -15.32 24.99 8.74
C LEU A 686 -14.79 24.37 10.03
N SER A 687 -14.93 25.07 11.15
CA SER A 687 -14.43 24.59 12.43
C SER A 687 -15.20 23.36 12.94
N GLN A 688 -14.56 22.56 13.79
CA GLN A 688 -15.15 21.36 14.37
C GLN A 688 -16.51 21.66 15.02
N GLY A 689 -17.54 20.89 14.66
CA GLY A 689 -18.88 21.00 15.23
C GLY A 689 -19.66 22.26 14.80
N GLU A 690 -19.18 23.02 13.82
CA GLU A 690 -19.91 24.16 13.24
C GLU A 690 -20.77 23.76 12.04
N TYR A 691 -21.76 24.61 11.75
CA TYR A 691 -22.73 24.46 10.66
C TYR A 691 -22.46 25.49 9.56
N LEU A 692 -22.52 25.05 8.31
CA LEU A 692 -22.39 25.91 7.13
C LEU A 692 -23.67 25.87 6.29
N LEU A 693 -24.31 27.02 6.15
CA LEU A 693 -25.52 27.15 5.34
C LEU A 693 -25.20 27.66 3.93
N LEU A 694 -25.46 26.82 2.92
CA LEU A 694 -25.49 27.21 1.51
C LEU A 694 -26.91 27.54 1.10
N ALA A 695 -27.24 28.83 1.10
CA ALA A 695 -28.56 29.32 0.75
C ALA A 695 -28.60 29.85 -0.68
N ARG A 696 -29.77 29.78 -1.31
CA ARG A 696 -29.98 30.41 -2.61
C ARG A 696 -29.91 31.94 -2.55
N ASN A 697 -30.46 32.50 -1.48
CA ASN A 697 -30.43 33.92 -1.19
C ASN A 697 -29.83 34.18 0.19
N SER A 698 -28.59 34.65 0.23
CA SER A 698 -27.88 34.95 1.48
C SER A 698 -28.44 36.16 2.24
N GLU A 699 -29.34 36.96 1.64
CA GLU A 699 -30.07 37.99 2.39
C GLU A 699 -31.19 37.40 3.26
N THR A 700 -31.65 36.17 2.96
CA THR A 700 -32.68 35.49 3.75
C THR A 700 -32.11 34.91 5.04
N PHE A 701 -30.91 34.32 4.96
CA PHE A 701 -30.23 33.70 6.10
C PHE A 701 -28.91 34.44 6.36
N GLU A 702 -28.88 35.30 7.39
CA GLU A 702 -27.70 36.08 7.76
C GLU A 702 -26.55 35.14 8.15
N GLY A 703 -25.38 35.28 7.50
CA GLY A 703 -24.22 34.42 7.71
C GLY A 703 -24.08 33.26 6.71
N SER A 704 -25.10 33.00 5.88
CA SER A 704 -25.05 31.97 4.83
C SER A 704 -24.22 32.37 3.61
N ILE A 705 -23.73 31.36 2.89
CA ILE A 705 -23.06 31.51 1.60
C ILE A 705 -24.10 31.41 0.48
N ALA A 706 -24.14 32.41 -0.40
CA ALA A 706 -24.97 32.34 -1.60
C ALA A 706 -24.32 31.46 -2.67
N HIS A 707 -24.88 30.29 -2.94
CA HIS A 707 -24.33 29.38 -3.96
C HIS A 707 -24.51 29.90 -5.41
N GLY A 708 -25.36 30.90 -5.63
CA GLY A 708 -25.52 31.59 -6.92
C GLY A 708 -26.12 30.77 -8.07
N GLY A 709 -26.45 29.50 -7.81
CA GLY A 709 -27.02 28.52 -8.75
C GLY A 709 -28.55 28.60 -8.90
N GLY A 710 -29.11 27.51 -9.43
CA GLY A 710 -30.55 27.32 -9.66
C GLY A 710 -31.32 26.94 -8.39
N SER A 711 -32.42 26.20 -8.56
CA SER A 711 -33.28 25.71 -7.47
C SER A 711 -33.00 24.23 -7.27
N LEU A 712 -33.10 23.75 -6.03
CA LEU A 712 -33.20 22.33 -5.76
C LEU A 712 -34.48 21.79 -6.43
N LEU A 713 -34.51 20.50 -6.78
CA LEU A 713 -35.70 19.91 -7.39
C LEU A 713 -36.72 19.49 -6.31
N ASN A 714 -37.94 20.00 -6.42
CA ASN A 714 -39.00 19.78 -5.42
C ASN A 714 -39.52 18.32 -5.36
N ASN A 715 -39.26 17.48 -6.38
CA ASN A 715 -39.71 16.08 -6.41
C ASN A 715 -38.55 15.07 -6.18
N GLY A 716 -37.41 15.54 -5.68
CA GLY A 716 -36.18 14.76 -5.51
C GLY A 716 -35.02 15.21 -6.39
N ASP A 717 -33.81 15.16 -5.84
CA ASP A 717 -32.54 15.54 -6.47
C ASP A 717 -31.39 14.71 -5.89
N THR A 718 -30.20 14.82 -6.48
CA THR A 718 -28.95 14.30 -5.93
C THR A 718 -28.05 15.47 -5.58
N ILE A 719 -27.61 15.55 -4.34
CA ILE A 719 -26.63 16.52 -3.86
C ILE A 719 -25.34 15.75 -3.59
N THR A 720 -24.24 16.15 -4.22
CA THR A 720 -22.92 15.54 -4.06
C THR A 720 -21.94 16.61 -3.58
N LEU A 721 -21.19 16.30 -2.52
CA LEU A 721 -20.07 17.09 -2.02
C LEU A 721 -18.78 16.36 -2.39
N THR A 722 -17.85 17.05 -3.06
CA THR A 722 -16.53 16.53 -3.38
C THR A 722 -15.43 17.43 -2.82
N ASP A 723 -14.32 16.83 -2.39
CA ASP A 723 -13.14 17.55 -1.94
C ASP A 723 -12.39 18.24 -3.11
N ASP A 724 -11.27 18.90 -2.81
CA ASP A 724 -10.38 19.55 -3.77
C ASP A 724 -9.66 18.57 -4.70
N ASN A 725 -9.52 17.31 -4.28
CA ASN A 725 -8.97 16.20 -5.06
C ASN A 725 -10.01 15.49 -5.95
N GLY A 726 -11.30 15.82 -5.80
CA GLY A 726 -12.41 15.25 -6.54
C GLY A 726 -12.97 13.95 -5.96
N GLN A 727 -12.62 13.59 -4.73
CA GLN A 727 -13.23 12.47 -3.99
C GLN A 727 -14.60 12.88 -3.47
N ILE A 728 -15.55 11.94 -3.43
CA ILE A 728 -16.88 12.20 -2.89
C ILE A 728 -16.79 12.12 -1.36
N VAL A 729 -17.06 13.24 -0.70
CA VAL A 729 -17.09 13.34 0.77
C VAL A 729 -18.45 12.92 1.31
N ASP A 730 -19.52 13.34 0.63
CA ASP A 730 -20.89 12.99 0.99
C ASP A 730 -21.85 13.08 -0.21
N ILE A 731 -22.90 12.26 -0.20
CA ILE A 731 -23.93 12.23 -1.24
C ILE A 731 -25.32 11.90 -0.69
N VAL A 732 -26.28 12.77 -0.99
CA VAL A 732 -27.69 12.57 -0.60
C VAL A 732 -28.58 12.52 -1.83
N VAL A 733 -29.39 11.46 -1.95
CA VAL A 733 -30.40 11.29 -2.99
C VAL A 733 -31.79 11.32 -2.35
N TYR A 734 -32.38 12.51 -2.25
CA TYR A 734 -33.67 12.70 -1.58
C TYR A 734 -34.86 12.59 -2.55
N SER A 735 -36.06 12.28 -2.02
CA SER A 735 -37.34 12.23 -2.74
C SER A 735 -38.43 13.03 -2.00
N ASP A 736 -39.57 13.25 -2.65
CA ASP A 736 -40.75 13.93 -2.07
C ASP A 736 -41.64 13.03 -1.20
N GLY A 737 -41.30 11.74 -1.06
CA GLY A 737 -42.07 10.79 -0.27
C GLY A 737 -43.38 10.33 -0.94
N PHE A 738 -43.57 10.58 -2.24
CA PHE A 738 -44.78 10.24 -3.00
C PHE A 738 -44.60 9.15 -4.07
N GLN A 739 -43.40 8.57 -4.27
CA GLN A 739 -43.11 7.63 -5.37
C GLN A 739 -43.47 6.14 -5.13
N GLY A 740 -44.51 5.82 -4.36
CA GLY A 740 -45.05 4.46 -4.21
C GLY A 740 -44.95 3.91 -2.78
N ASP A 741 -45.18 2.60 -2.61
CA ASP A 741 -45.17 1.95 -1.29
C ASP A 741 -43.73 1.81 -0.69
N ASP A 742 -42.69 2.13 -1.46
CA ASP A 742 -41.26 2.02 -1.09
C ASP A 742 -40.54 3.38 -0.93
N ASP A 743 -41.26 4.52 -1.05
CA ASP A 743 -40.70 5.86 -0.87
C ASP A 743 -41.02 6.38 0.55
N ASN A 744 -40.08 6.14 1.48
CA ASN A 744 -40.24 6.46 2.91
C ASN A 744 -39.71 7.85 3.31
N TRP A 745 -39.38 8.73 2.36
CA TRP A 745 -38.86 10.06 2.68
C TRP A 745 -39.90 10.91 3.45
N PRO A 746 -39.49 11.75 4.44
CA PRO A 746 -40.41 12.54 5.25
C PRO A 746 -41.26 13.55 4.45
N GLN A 747 -42.55 13.26 4.25
CA GLN A 747 -43.49 14.11 3.50
C GLN A 747 -43.69 15.52 4.09
N GLY A 748 -43.44 15.70 5.39
CA GLY A 748 -43.57 17.02 6.04
C GLY A 748 -42.60 18.08 5.51
N ALA A 749 -41.50 17.63 4.88
CA ALA A 749 -40.52 18.51 4.22
C ALA A 749 -40.98 19.00 2.83
N ASP A 750 -42.06 18.43 2.26
CA ASP A 750 -42.56 18.75 0.93
C ASP A 750 -43.62 19.88 0.97
N ALA A 751 -43.19 21.14 1.07
CA ALA A 751 -44.05 22.32 1.11
C ALA A 751 -45.10 22.39 2.24
N GLU A 752 -44.96 21.57 3.29
CA GLU A 752 -45.74 21.68 4.53
C GLU A 752 -45.05 22.58 5.59
N GLY A 753 -43.80 22.95 5.34
CA GLY A 753 -43.07 24.01 6.05
C GLY A 753 -41.98 23.50 6.98
N ALA A 754 -41.90 22.18 7.21
CA ALA A 754 -40.71 21.59 7.77
C ALA A 754 -39.61 21.51 6.71
N THR A 755 -38.38 21.38 7.17
CA THR A 755 -37.21 21.02 6.36
C THR A 755 -36.91 19.54 6.55
N LEU A 756 -36.09 18.99 5.66
CA LEU A 756 -35.60 17.62 5.75
C LEU A 756 -34.29 17.64 6.54
N GLU A 757 -34.27 17.08 7.74
CA GLU A 757 -33.13 17.15 8.65
C GLU A 757 -32.67 15.74 9.08
N LEU A 758 -31.37 15.55 9.19
CA LEU A 758 -30.78 14.29 9.62
C LEU A 758 -31.01 14.09 11.13
N VAL A 759 -31.45 12.90 11.55
CA VAL A 759 -31.78 12.63 12.96
C VAL A 759 -30.53 12.70 13.85
N ASN A 760 -29.38 12.28 13.32
CA ASN A 760 -28.08 12.33 13.99
C ASN A 760 -26.97 12.35 12.92
N SER A 761 -25.96 13.20 13.12
CA SER A 761 -24.85 13.41 12.18
C SER A 761 -24.04 12.15 11.84
N ASN A 762 -24.13 11.10 12.65
CA ASN A 762 -23.41 9.84 12.46
C ASN A 762 -24.26 8.75 11.77
N LEU A 763 -25.49 9.05 11.36
CA LEU A 763 -26.34 8.08 10.66
C LEU A 763 -26.08 8.12 9.16
N ASP A 764 -26.26 6.96 8.52
CA ASP A 764 -26.20 6.81 7.07
C ASP A 764 -27.28 7.68 6.42
N ASN A 765 -26.87 8.78 5.79
CA ASN A 765 -27.76 9.75 5.17
C ASN A 765 -28.24 9.34 3.77
N SER A 766 -27.82 8.16 3.27
CA SER A 766 -28.31 7.58 2.00
C SER A 766 -29.68 6.92 2.14
N ILE A 767 -30.10 6.60 3.36
CA ILE A 767 -31.38 5.93 3.64
C ILE A 767 -32.44 6.88 4.23
N PRO A 768 -33.72 6.78 3.83
CA PRO A 768 -34.78 7.65 4.32
C PRO A 768 -34.99 7.61 5.84
N GLU A 769 -34.73 6.46 6.49
CA GLU A 769 -34.97 6.25 7.92
C GLU A 769 -34.07 7.10 8.83
N SER A 770 -32.94 7.58 8.31
CA SER A 770 -32.03 8.50 9.01
C SER A 770 -32.52 9.95 9.00
N TRP A 771 -33.52 10.25 8.18
CA TRP A 771 -34.06 11.59 8.00
C TRP A 771 -35.41 11.75 8.70
N GLN A 772 -35.67 12.96 9.17
CA GLN A 772 -36.97 13.36 9.71
C GLN A 772 -37.41 14.71 9.14
N ALA A 773 -38.71 14.97 9.21
CA ALA A 773 -39.22 16.31 8.96
C ALA A 773 -39.02 17.14 10.23
N SER A 774 -38.41 18.32 10.11
CA SER A 774 -38.14 19.19 11.25
C SER A 774 -39.40 19.50 12.07
N TYR A 775 -39.30 19.39 13.39
CA TYR A 775 -40.32 19.83 14.33
C TYR A 775 -40.42 21.36 14.42
N VAL A 776 -39.46 22.10 13.86
CA VAL A 776 -39.46 23.56 13.80
C VAL A 776 -40.12 24.03 12.50
N ILE A 777 -41.41 24.41 12.60
CA ILE A 777 -42.21 24.86 11.46
C ILE A 777 -42.61 26.33 11.63
N PRO A 778 -42.41 27.21 10.61
CA PRO A 778 -41.82 26.91 9.30
C PRO A 778 -40.30 27.19 9.24
N GLY A 779 -39.59 26.42 8.42
CA GLY A 779 -38.23 26.75 7.98
C GLY A 779 -37.08 26.06 8.72
N GLY A 780 -37.35 25.08 9.59
CA GLY A 780 -36.31 24.20 10.12
C GLY A 780 -35.36 24.83 11.12
N THR A 781 -34.12 24.32 11.15
CA THR A 781 -33.05 24.68 12.09
C THR A 781 -31.78 25.22 11.41
N PRO A 782 -31.86 26.10 10.38
CA PRO A 782 -30.69 26.54 9.64
C PRO A 782 -29.64 27.24 10.51
N GLY A 783 -28.44 26.69 10.54
CA GLY A 783 -27.27 27.11 11.31
C GLY A 783 -27.25 26.62 12.76
N TYR A 784 -28.08 25.64 13.13
CA TYR A 784 -28.22 25.15 14.51
C TYR A 784 -28.43 23.62 14.54
N GLU A 785 -28.34 23.03 15.73
CA GLU A 785 -28.65 21.61 15.92
C GLU A 785 -30.08 21.25 15.45
N ASN A 786 -30.18 20.13 14.72
CA ASN A 786 -31.43 19.57 14.20
C ASN A 786 -32.43 19.27 15.31
N SER A 787 -33.72 19.36 14.99
CA SER A 787 -34.75 19.22 15.99
C SER A 787 -34.92 17.76 16.47
N SER A 788 -35.18 17.60 17.77
CA SER A 788 -35.48 16.29 18.37
C SER A 788 -36.95 16.18 18.75
N ALA A 789 -37.47 14.95 18.74
CA ALA A 789 -38.81 14.68 19.22
C ALA A 789 -38.92 15.11 20.69
N PRO A 790 -40.03 15.75 21.11
CA PRO A 790 -40.20 16.12 22.51
C PRO A 790 -40.19 14.86 23.39
N GLU A 791 -39.27 14.82 24.37
CA GLU A 791 -39.10 13.71 25.30
C GLU A 791 -40.40 13.32 26.01
N ASP A 792 -40.71 12.01 26.03
CA ASP A 792 -41.82 11.45 26.80
C ASP A 792 -41.40 11.34 28.28
N VAL A 793 -41.83 12.31 29.09
CA VAL A 793 -41.70 12.24 30.55
C VAL A 793 -42.79 11.32 31.08
N LEU A 794 -42.40 10.07 31.35
CA LEU A 794 -43.25 9.05 31.94
C LEU A 794 -43.54 9.35 33.41
N GLY A 795 -44.81 9.30 33.80
CA GLY A 795 -45.24 9.38 35.20
C GLY A 795 -46.72 9.60 35.35
N CYS A 796 -47.23 9.57 36.58
CA CYS A 796 -48.66 9.74 36.82
C CYS A 796 -49.15 11.14 36.43
N THR A 797 -50.03 11.22 35.43
CA THR A 797 -50.61 12.48 34.91
C THR A 797 -51.91 12.90 35.62
N ASP A 798 -52.43 12.07 36.52
CA ASP A 798 -53.66 12.33 37.28
C ASP A 798 -53.38 13.18 38.52
N ASP A 799 -53.91 14.41 38.55
CA ASP A 799 -53.73 15.39 39.63
C ASP A 799 -54.34 14.97 40.98
N SER A 800 -55.11 13.87 41.00
CA SER A 800 -55.72 13.28 42.19
C SER A 800 -54.95 12.09 42.79
N ALA A 801 -53.88 11.64 42.13
CA ALA A 801 -52.98 10.60 42.63
C ALA A 801 -51.91 11.17 43.57
N CYS A 802 -51.45 10.34 44.50
CA CYS A 802 -50.45 10.67 45.52
C CYS A 802 -49.04 10.85 44.97
N ASN A 803 -48.76 10.31 43.79
CA ASN A 803 -47.49 10.43 43.07
C ASN A 803 -47.64 11.18 41.75
N PHE A 804 -48.63 12.09 41.65
CA PHE A 804 -48.79 12.98 40.50
C PHE A 804 -47.47 13.70 40.17
N ASN A 805 -47.05 13.63 38.91
CA ASN A 805 -45.90 14.33 38.38
C ASN A 805 -46.36 15.42 37.40
N ALA A 806 -46.12 16.69 37.75
CA ALA A 806 -46.51 17.84 36.92
C ALA A 806 -45.70 17.97 35.62
N ASP A 807 -44.55 17.30 35.56
CA ASP A 807 -43.67 17.30 34.39
C ASP A 807 -43.95 16.12 33.46
N ALA A 808 -44.79 15.16 33.88
CA ALA A 808 -45.15 14.00 33.06
C ALA A 808 -46.14 14.37 31.94
N ASN A 809 -45.82 13.98 30.70
CA ASN A 809 -46.67 14.15 29.51
C ASN A 809 -47.28 12.82 29.03
N VAL A 810 -46.80 11.69 29.54
CA VAL A 810 -47.30 10.33 29.24
C VAL A 810 -47.53 9.56 30.54
N ASP A 811 -48.76 9.04 30.70
CA ASP A 811 -49.12 8.19 31.86
C ASP A 811 -48.54 6.78 31.69
N ASP A 812 -47.64 6.41 32.59
CA ASP A 812 -46.97 5.10 32.64
C ASP A 812 -47.76 4.07 33.48
N GLY A 813 -48.93 4.44 33.99
CA GLY A 813 -49.76 3.60 34.85
C GLY A 813 -49.24 3.50 36.28
N SER A 814 -48.27 4.33 36.68
CA SER A 814 -47.72 4.35 38.04
C SER A 814 -48.62 5.04 39.07
N CYS A 815 -49.78 5.61 38.69
CA CYS A 815 -50.65 6.36 39.60
C CYS A 815 -51.04 5.57 40.88
N GLU A 816 -50.56 6.04 42.03
CA GLU A 816 -50.92 5.55 43.35
C GLU A 816 -51.97 6.47 43.97
N TYR A 817 -53.08 5.90 44.44
CA TYR A 817 -54.14 6.65 45.11
C TYR A 817 -54.16 6.36 46.60
N ALA A 818 -54.59 7.34 47.39
CA ALA A 818 -54.78 7.16 48.82
C ALA A 818 -55.82 6.05 49.09
N LEU A 819 -55.55 5.24 50.12
CA LEU A 819 -56.49 4.22 50.57
C LEU A 819 -57.80 4.86 51.07
N GLU A 820 -58.92 4.15 50.96
CA GLU A 820 -60.21 4.64 51.41
C GLU A 820 -60.13 5.08 52.89
N ASN A 821 -60.53 6.32 53.16
CA ASN A 821 -60.45 7.01 54.47
C ASN A 821 -59.05 7.46 54.91
N PHE A 822 -58.04 7.41 54.04
CA PHE A 822 -56.71 7.97 54.29
C PHE A 822 -56.36 9.09 53.30
N ASP A 823 -55.45 9.97 53.67
CA ASP A 823 -54.74 10.86 52.74
C ASP A 823 -53.47 10.19 52.18
N CYS A 824 -52.78 10.90 51.28
CA CYS A 824 -51.57 10.39 50.61
C CYS A 824 -50.36 10.21 51.53
N ASP A 825 -50.38 10.78 52.73
CA ASP A 825 -49.36 10.59 53.76
C ASP A 825 -49.73 9.42 54.71
N GLY A 826 -50.81 8.70 54.42
CA GLY A 826 -51.30 7.58 55.22
C GLY A 826 -52.00 8.00 56.51
N ASN A 827 -52.45 9.26 56.63
CA ASN A 827 -53.21 9.71 57.78
C ASN A 827 -54.70 9.44 57.60
N CYS A 828 -55.33 8.94 58.65
CA CYS A 828 -56.77 8.75 58.67
C CYS A 828 -57.52 10.09 58.62
N ILE A 829 -58.41 10.26 57.64
CA ILE A 829 -59.21 11.49 57.47
C ILE A 829 -60.64 11.36 58.02
N VAL A 830 -60.98 10.21 58.60
CA VAL A 830 -62.24 9.95 59.33
C VAL A 830 -61.94 9.60 60.79
N GLU A 831 -62.98 9.38 61.60
CA GLU A 831 -62.78 8.99 63.00
C GLU A 831 -62.15 7.58 63.09
N ILE A 832 -61.19 7.42 64.01
CA ILE A 832 -60.58 6.14 64.34
C ILE A 832 -61.42 5.49 65.43
N ASP A 833 -61.75 4.21 65.26
CA ASP A 833 -62.55 3.48 66.23
C ASP A 833 -61.74 3.08 67.48
N CYS A 834 -62.39 2.48 68.49
CA CYS A 834 -61.68 2.17 69.73
C CYS A 834 -60.59 1.09 69.60
N SER A 835 -60.53 0.37 68.47
CA SER A 835 -59.53 -0.66 68.17
C SER A 835 -58.34 -0.09 67.41
N GLY A 836 -58.39 1.20 67.06
CA GLY A 836 -57.35 1.86 66.28
C GLY A 836 -57.53 1.70 64.77
N GLU A 837 -58.70 1.27 64.30
CA GLU A 837 -59.00 1.16 62.87
C GLU A 837 -59.63 2.46 62.33
N CYS A 838 -59.05 3.00 61.26
CA CYS A 838 -59.54 4.19 60.58
C CYS A 838 -60.88 3.91 59.89
N GLY A 839 -61.96 4.56 60.32
CA GLY A 839 -63.30 4.32 59.79
C GLY A 839 -63.95 3.02 60.28
N GLY A 840 -63.43 2.43 61.36
CA GLY A 840 -64.01 1.23 61.96
C GLY A 840 -65.27 1.50 62.79
N ASP A 841 -66.00 0.43 63.12
CA ASP A 841 -67.28 0.47 63.84
C ASP A 841 -67.16 0.02 65.31
N ALA A 842 -65.95 -0.26 65.80
CA ALA A 842 -65.77 -0.81 67.15
C ALA A 842 -66.09 0.25 68.22
N LEU A 843 -66.94 -0.14 69.17
CA LEU A 843 -67.31 0.67 70.32
C LEU A 843 -66.75 0.08 71.61
N VAL A 844 -66.46 0.95 72.56
CA VAL A 844 -66.07 0.55 73.92
C VAL A 844 -67.30 0.01 74.61
N ASP A 845 -67.21 -1.23 75.10
CA ASP A 845 -68.28 -1.86 75.86
C ASP A 845 -68.38 -1.32 77.30
N GLU A 846 -69.35 -1.79 78.06
CA GLU A 846 -69.56 -1.36 79.45
C GLU A 846 -68.43 -1.76 80.41
N CYS A 847 -67.48 -2.58 79.95
CA CYS A 847 -66.30 -3.03 80.66
C CYS A 847 -65.03 -2.26 80.30
N GLY A 848 -65.12 -1.32 79.37
CA GLY A 848 -63.98 -0.54 78.92
C GLY A 848 -63.10 -1.29 77.90
N GLU A 849 -63.55 -2.44 77.39
CA GLU A 849 -62.87 -3.18 76.34
C GLU A 849 -63.47 -2.83 74.97
N CYS A 850 -62.60 -2.63 73.99
CA CYS A 850 -63.04 -2.32 72.63
C CYS A 850 -63.50 -3.59 71.90
N GLY A 851 -64.72 -3.60 71.37
CA GLY A 851 -65.29 -4.77 70.68
C GLY A 851 -65.58 -5.97 71.61
N GLY A 852 -65.59 -5.75 72.93
CA GLY A 852 -65.89 -6.78 73.91
C GLY A 852 -67.38 -7.17 73.94
N ASP A 853 -67.67 -8.35 74.49
CA ASP A 853 -69.03 -8.88 74.64
C ASP A 853 -69.84 -8.16 75.74
N GLY A 854 -69.26 -7.16 76.43
CA GLY A 854 -69.85 -6.44 77.54
C GLY A 854 -70.02 -7.28 78.80
N ILE A 855 -70.82 -6.76 79.75
CA ILE A 855 -71.17 -7.50 80.96
C ILE A 855 -72.10 -8.67 80.59
N ALA A 856 -71.63 -9.90 80.78
CA ALA A 856 -72.42 -11.10 80.51
C ALA A 856 -73.76 -11.09 81.27
N ASP A 857 -74.84 -11.50 80.60
CA ASP A 857 -76.21 -11.40 81.12
C ASP A 857 -76.36 -12.14 82.46
N GLY A 858 -76.59 -11.38 83.54
CA GLY A 858 -76.68 -11.85 84.92
C GLY A 858 -75.48 -11.55 85.83
N ALA A 859 -74.36 -11.05 85.29
CA ALA A 859 -73.23 -10.52 86.06
C ALA A 859 -73.43 -9.04 86.42
N CYS A 860 -72.79 -8.59 87.50
CA CYS A 860 -72.87 -7.20 88.00
C CYS A 860 -71.58 -6.41 87.75
N ASP A 861 -70.51 -7.10 87.33
CA ASP A 861 -69.23 -6.51 86.93
C ASP A 861 -68.57 -7.35 85.83
N CYS A 862 -67.48 -6.82 85.29
CA CYS A 862 -66.72 -7.39 84.17
C CYS A 862 -65.87 -8.61 84.56
N ASP A 863 -65.77 -8.91 85.85
CA ASP A 863 -65.11 -10.11 86.36
C ASP A 863 -66.09 -11.30 86.46
N GLY A 864 -67.34 -11.12 86.01
CA GLY A 864 -68.37 -12.16 85.98
C GLY A 864 -69.01 -12.45 87.34
N ASN A 865 -68.94 -11.52 88.30
CA ASN A 865 -69.53 -11.71 89.61
C ASN A 865 -71.06 -11.56 89.55
N VAL A 866 -71.78 -12.55 90.07
CA VAL A 866 -73.25 -12.55 90.16
C VAL A 866 -73.70 -12.21 91.58
N ASP A 867 -74.53 -11.17 91.74
CA ASP A 867 -75.01 -10.72 93.05
C ASP A 867 -75.94 -11.76 93.71
N LEU A 868 -75.47 -12.36 94.80
CA LEU A 868 -76.26 -13.21 95.70
C LEU A 868 -76.82 -12.40 96.89
N GLY A 869 -77.58 -11.35 96.58
CA GLY A 869 -78.70 -10.84 97.37
C GLY A 869 -78.44 -10.46 98.84
N CYS A 870 -78.17 -9.17 99.09
CA CYS A 870 -78.94 -8.27 99.96
C CYS A 870 -78.11 -7.03 100.32
N GLY A 871 -78.49 -5.87 99.78
CA GLY A 871 -77.99 -4.55 100.17
C GLY A 871 -78.49 -3.45 99.28
#